data_AF-A0A9P7SUI4-F1
#
_entry.id   AF-A0A9P7SUI4-F1
#
_cell.length_a   1.000
_cell.length_b   1.000
_cell.length_c   1.000
_cell.angle_alpha   90.00
_cell.angle_beta   90.00
_cell.angle_gamma   90.00
#
_symmetry.space_group_name_H-M   'P 1'
#
loop_
_entity.id
_entity.type
_entity.pdbx_description
1 polymer ?
#
loop_
_entity_poly.entity_id
_entity_poly.type
_entity_poly.pdbx_seq_one_letter_code
_entity_poly.pdbx_strand_id
1 'polypeptide(L)'
;MERHTAVPKQYFVPRFLLENFSHPFRPQGKGEAARLTCQTAQTQNASSRSNGKKLRRGESVVNHIDMSTEVAFATEKPVGSIFGRFNMYQKAGISNKEQTRIEHKFNRFESDASAIFRRMLTALTANSRGLWLTREERNQVRKFMFVMKYRGPTSFGRYCHATMETYSAEDKEQLAMYMREKSFSRPIDVWMDNLEKLIDVKIDAEMDWIQQLPTRMYPADAYWAITHIQCSYMTLCTPSARDAEFIVTDNCYSIAEGPHEVPMDAKSGKRAVQKWTSLHEFGPISPRLLIVLRSTLFPSPQEDGADADVKETRKLSQSCQEAMFGPLSETLLADLPVSKASNNYSEVVDGVLRAIPGAAGAPSRGHSFFFDFFQLENAHVDRINGVFLNNASSCNSLVFHTEAAFRRSLEWYMADCEYFPKYVAGTTPAAAFSTAPSDRLQHRACLRKLGGLLTQLGSEKRFFHEVVLPTIFTQADERESLLEALQRDLPSLLRHIPDADDASPFMQVYRILGGSKETLQEDLIQSARMLKLRIKIDVWSRGVDENLRHSNREYLIEQYLMLPRRRFWLYLKRCRLSEDMEHHKEGQHPVNLHTSVLDAPEDIIARAWRVTKPGSLNHLMYWAAGKSLLKSRPPDFDPWARIKSLGHRGIQHLAMVQAFAFCRILKIEQFCSVIAPGARLAARWQDFGSLLAVFTTDQMTEMAIRSAVEPVFKSLLSGDLEEGLLNALAEVFFKLLCPLVPEMRA
;
A
#
# COMPACT_ATOMS: atom_id res chain seq x y z
N MET A 1 13.37 -10.19 51.38
CA MET A 1 13.87 -8.89 50.87
C MET A 1 14.03 -9.03 49.37
N GLU A 2 12.91 -8.94 48.64
CA GLU A 2 12.88 -9.11 47.18
C GLU A 2 13.59 -7.93 46.53
N ARG A 3 14.62 -8.22 45.73
CA ARG A 3 15.25 -7.21 44.87
C ARG A 3 14.20 -6.79 43.85
N HIS A 4 13.67 -5.57 43.98
CA HIS A 4 12.93 -4.92 42.91
C HIS A 4 13.80 -4.90 41.64
N THR A 5 13.56 -5.85 40.74
CA THR A 5 14.14 -5.85 39.39
C THR A 5 13.65 -4.58 38.69
N ALA A 6 14.57 -3.69 38.34
CA ALA A 6 14.25 -2.46 37.64
C ALA A 6 13.44 -2.78 36.37
N VAL A 7 12.29 -2.12 36.22
CA VAL A 7 11.41 -2.27 35.07
C VAL A 7 12.18 -1.86 33.80
N PRO A 8 12.34 -2.75 32.79
CA PRO A 8 13.11 -2.44 31.59
C PRO A 8 12.39 -1.35 30.77
N LYS A 9 13.18 -0.41 30.25
CA LYS A 9 12.72 0.73 29.45
C LYS A 9 13.23 0.60 28.02
N GLN A 10 12.33 0.61 27.07
CA GLN A 10 12.58 0.46 25.63
C GLN A 10 12.45 1.78 24.90
N TYR A 11 13.37 2.11 24.00
CA TYR A 11 13.43 3.42 23.36
C TYR A 11 12.94 3.39 21.91
N PHE A 12 12.05 4.29 21.54
CA PHE A 12 11.64 4.49 20.13
C PHE A 12 12.74 5.15 19.30
N VAL A 13 13.55 5.99 19.94
CA VAL A 13 14.79 6.55 19.38
C VAL A 13 15.97 6.08 20.23
N PRO A 14 16.93 5.33 19.67
CA PRO A 14 18.04 4.77 20.41
C PRO A 14 18.85 5.80 21.21
N ARG A 15 19.25 5.43 22.43
CA ARG A 15 19.95 6.34 23.35
C ARG A 15 21.23 6.91 22.76
N PHE A 16 21.97 6.10 22.01
CA PHE A 16 23.24 6.54 21.41
C PHE A 16 23.05 7.67 20.38
N LEU A 17 21.87 7.79 19.77
CA LEU A 17 21.53 8.92 18.90
C LEU A 17 21.22 10.16 19.74
N LEU A 18 20.44 9.99 20.81
CA LEU A 18 20.12 11.09 21.73
C LEU A 18 21.34 11.69 22.40
N GLU A 19 22.37 10.88 22.70
CA GLU A 19 23.64 11.39 23.22
C GLU A 19 24.32 12.37 22.25
N ASN A 20 24.01 12.34 20.95
CA ASN A 20 24.55 13.35 20.01
C ASN A 20 23.86 14.71 20.13
N PHE A 21 22.73 14.79 20.83
CA PHE A 21 22.00 16.03 21.10
C PHE A 21 22.27 16.56 22.52
N SER A 22 22.97 15.79 23.34
CA SER A 22 23.10 16.06 24.77
C SER A 22 24.15 17.13 25.07
N HIS A 23 24.02 17.69 26.27
CA HIS A 23 24.96 18.62 26.87
C HIS A 23 25.08 18.33 28.37
N PRO A 24 26.20 18.72 29.01
CA PRO A 24 26.37 18.52 30.45
C PRO A 24 25.45 19.47 31.23
N PHE A 25 24.64 18.92 32.14
CA PHE A 25 23.76 19.71 32.99
C PHE A 25 24.54 20.70 33.85
N ARG A 26 24.14 21.98 33.79
CA ARG A 26 24.72 23.07 34.59
C ARG A 26 23.60 23.69 35.43
N PRO A 27 23.59 23.50 36.77
CA PRO A 27 22.58 24.11 37.61
C PRO A 27 22.68 25.63 37.52
N GLN A 28 21.59 26.30 37.15
CA GLN A 28 21.51 27.76 37.16
C GLN A 28 21.73 28.26 38.60
N GLY A 29 22.53 29.33 38.75
CA GLY A 29 22.93 29.87 40.04
C GLY A 29 21.75 30.34 40.89
N LYS A 30 21.95 30.44 42.21
CA LYS A 30 20.96 30.78 43.25
C LYS A 30 20.11 32.06 43.01
N GLY A 31 20.41 32.88 41.99
CA GLY A 31 19.71 34.13 41.69
C GLY A 31 18.44 34.01 40.84
N GLU A 32 18.31 32.99 39.97
CA GLU A 32 17.10 32.80 39.12
C GLU A 32 16.06 31.86 39.73
N ALA A 33 16.48 31.01 40.66
CA ALA A 33 15.59 30.14 41.43
C ALA A 33 14.52 30.92 42.22
N ALA A 34 14.77 32.21 42.52
CA ALA A 34 13.82 33.11 43.18
C ALA A 34 12.83 33.80 42.22
N ARG A 35 13.10 33.83 40.90
CA ARG A 35 12.17 34.38 39.91
C ARG A 35 11.17 33.35 39.39
N LEU A 36 11.59 32.09 39.25
CA LEU A 36 10.71 30.98 38.83
C LEU A 36 9.83 30.42 39.95
N THR A 37 10.17 30.63 41.23
CA THR A 37 9.35 30.16 42.37
C THR A 37 8.17 31.08 42.72
N CYS A 38 8.11 32.31 42.17
CA CYS A 38 7.04 33.26 42.49
C CYS A 38 5.83 33.23 41.54
N GLN A 39 5.86 32.46 40.44
CA GLN A 39 4.71 32.35 39.52
C GLN A 39 4.01 30.98 39.50
N THR A 40 4.58 29.95 40.13
CA THR A 40 3.98 28.60 40.18
C THR A 40 3.34 28.24 41.53
N ALA A 41 3.07 29.22 42.40
CA ALA A 41 2.55 28.99 43.74
C ALA A 41 1.01 28.80 43.84
N GLN A 42 0.26 28.75 42.74
CA GLN A 42 -1.22 28.66 42.78
C GLN A 42 -1.85 27.37 42.24
N THR A 43 -1.08 26.34 41.86
CA THR A 43 -1.64 25.05 41.44
C THR A 43 -0.88 23.87 42.04
N GLN A 44 -0.79 23.81 43.37
CA GLN A 44 -0.43 22.57 44.07
C GLN A 44 -1.68 21.92 44.62
N ASN A 45 -2.24 20.96 43.86
CA ASN A 45 -3.03 19.84 44.36
C ASN A 45 -3.12 18.76 43.27
N ALA A 46 -2.01 18.08 43.00
CA ALA A 46 -2.01 16.80 42.30
C ALA A 46 -0.76 15.96 42.68
N SER A 47 -1.01 15.00 43.57
CA SER A 47 -0.30 13.73 43.79
C SER A 47 1.22 13.64 43.54
N SER A 48 1.97 13.75 44.64
CA SER A 48 3.33 13.25 44.76
C SER A 48 3.38 11.73 44.58
N ARG A 49 3.80 11.25 43.40
CA ARG A 49 4.30 9.88 43.21
C ARG A 49 5.17 9.78 41.95
N SER A 50 6.28 10.52 41.91
CA SER A 50 7.42 10.12 41.08
C SER A 50 8.72 10.37 41.85
N ASN A 51 9.51 9.31 42.03
CA ASN A 51 10.86 9.34 42.59
C ASN A 51 11.79 10.07 41.59
N GLY A 52 11.77 11.40 41.58
CA GLY A 52 12.71 12.21 40.81
C GLY A 52 14.07 12.23 41.49
N LYS A 53 15.04 11.46 40.99
CA LYS A 53 16.46 11.69 41.33
C LYS A 53 16.81 13.14 40.93
N LYS A 54 17.32 13.93 41.87
CA LYS A 54 17.83 15.28 41.58
C LYS A 54 18.95 15.17 40.52
N LEU A 55 18.83 15.95 39.44
CA LEU A 55 19.84 16.07 38.39
C LEU A 55 21.19 16.47 39.00
N ARG A 56 22.26 15.76 38.60
CA ARG A 56 23.61 16.05 39.08
C ARG A 56 24.35 16.93 38.09
N ARG A 57 25.18 17.86 38.59
CA ARG A 57 26.07 18.66 37.75
C ARG A 57 26.92 17.74 36.87
N GLY A 58 26.95 18.02 35.57
CA GLY A 58 27.68 17.22 34.58
C GLY A 58 26.96 15.97 34.07
N GLU A 59 25.74 15.68 34.55
CA GLU A 59 24.90 14.61 33.99
C GLU A 59 24.52 14.94 32.53
N SER A 60 24.54 13.94 31.65
CA SER A 60 24.16 14.09 30.23
C SER A 60 22.65 14.32 30.11
N VAL A 61 22.26 15.52 29.70
CA VAL A 61 20.86 15.94 29.52
C VAL A 61 20.65 16.45 28.10
N VAL A 62 19.40 16.50 27.66
CA VAL A 62 19.01 17.17 26.41
C VAL A 62 17.96 18.22 26.72
N ASN A 63 17.87 19.23 25.85
CA ASN A 63 16.74 20.15 25.87
C ASN A 63 15.51 19.44 25.29
N HIS A 64 14.43 19.45 26.06
CA HIS A 64 13.24 18.64 25.85
C HIS A 64 11.97 19.51 25.95
N ILE A 65 11.07 19.33 24.99
CA ILE A 65 9.70 19.85 25.05
C ILE A 65 8.76 18.70 25.38
N ASP A 66 8.00 18.85 26.46
CA ASP A 66 6.93 17.91 26.81
C ASP A 66 5.62 18.30 26.10
N MET A 67 5.16 17.43 25.20
CA MET A 67 3.91 17.62 24.46
C MET A 67 2.74 16.84 25.05
N SER A 68 2.99 16.02 26.08
CA SER A 68 1.99 15.13 26.69
C SER A 68 0.98 15.87 27.58
N THR A 69 1.34 17.04 28.11
CA THR A 69 0.50 17.89 28.97
C THR A 69 -0.31 18.90 28.15
N GLU A 70 -1.34 19.53 28.76
CA GLU A 70 -2.14 20.56 28.08
C GLU A 70 -1.31 21.76 27.62
N VAL A 71 -0.26 22.11 28.37
CA VAL A 71 0.69 23.18 28.05
C VAL A 71 2.04 22.55 27.74
N ALA A 72 2.68 23.02 26.66
CA ALA A 72 4.06 22.66 26.34
C ALA A 72 5.03 23.61 27.04
N PHE A 73 6.11 23.07 27.60
CA PHE A 73 7.16 23.83 28.27
C PHE A 73 8.54 23.19 27.99
N ALA A 74 9.57 24.03 27.94
CA ALA A 74 10.95 23.59 27.75
C ALA A 74 11.58 23.17 29.08
N THR A 75 12.24 22.02 29.10
CA THR A 75 12.99 21.50 30.25
C THR A 75 14.25 20.78 29.82
N GLU A 76 15.16 20.55 30.77
CA GLU A 76 16.26 19.60 30.59
C GLU A 76 15.87 18.25 31.19
N LYS A 77 16.07 17.17 30.44
CA LYS A 77 15.84 15.80 30.91
C LYS A 77 17.06 14.90 30.67
N PRO A 78 17.39 13.94 31.56
CA PRO A 78 18.46 12.97 31.32
C PRO A 78 18.20 12.17 30.06
N VAL A 79 19.23 11.87 29.27
CA VAL A 79 19.10 11.08 28.01
C VAL A 79 18.36 9.76 28.25
N GLY A 80 18.64 9.07 29.35
CA GLY A 80 17.97 7.81 29.70
C GLY A 80 16.49 7.93 30.06
N SER A 81 15.95 9.13 30.22
CA SER A 81 14.58 9.36 30.69
C SER A 81 13.56 9.61 29.57
N ILE A 82 14.00 9.83 28.33
CA ILE A 82 13.20 10.38 27.23
C ILE A 82 13.09 9.35 26.09
N PHE A 83 12.05 9.46 25.27
CA PHE A 83 11.75 8.56 24.13
C PHE A 83 11.65 7.07 24.47
N GLY A 84 11.60 6.75 25.77
CA GLY A 84 11.50 5.38 26.25
C GLY A 84 10.14 5.08 26.86
N ARG A 85 9.58 3.93 26.50
CA ARG A 85 8.38 3.34 27.07
C ARG A 85 8.79 2.23 28.03
N PHE A 86 8.22 2.24 29.23
CA PHE A 86 8.37 1.11 30.14
C PHE A 86 7.51 -0.05 29.65
N ASN A 87 8.04 -1.27 29.76
CA ASN A 87 7.23 -2.48 29.57
C ASN A 87 6.61 -2.59 28.17
N MET A 88 7.28 -2.07 27.15
CA MET A 88 6.78 -2.12 25.76
C MET A 88 6.52 -3.54 25.29
N TYR A 89 7.37 -4.48 25.72
CA TYR A 89 7.25 -5.92 25.42
C TYR A 89 6.59 -6.73 26.55
N GLN A 90 6.22 -6.10 27.67
CA GLN A 90 5.60 -6.77 28.81
C GLN A 90 4.08 -6.62 28.74
N LYS A 91 3.42 -7.61 28.13
CA LYS A 91 1.96 -7.79 28.20
C LYS A 91 1.61 -9.18 28.72
N ALA A 92 0.44 -9.31 29.35
CA ALA A 92 -0.06 -10.58 29.86
C ALA A 92 -0.03 -11.65 28.77
N GLY A 93 0.77 -12.71 28.93
CA GLY A 93 0.92 -13.80 27.96
C GLY A 93 2.18 -13.76 27.07
N ILE A 94 3.11 -12.82 27.25
CA ILE A 94 4.46 -12.86 26.61
C ILE A 94 5.47 -13.37 27.63
N SER A 95 6.26 -14.39 27.30
CA SER A 95 7.26 -14.92 28.24
C SER A 95 8.45 -13.95 28.42
N ASN A 96 9.04 -13.92 29.62
CA ASN A 96 10.25 -13.14 29.89
C ASN A 96 11.43 -13.53 28.96
N LYS A 97 11.45 -14.78 28.46
CA LYS A 97 12.48 -15.29 27.55
C LYS A 97 12.38 -14.65 26.17
N GLU A 98 11.17 -14.52 25.63
CA GLU A 98 10.93 -13.89 24.33
C GLU A 98 11.27 -12.40 24.34
N GLN A 99 10.92 -11.71 25.44
CA GLN A 99 11.27 -10.31 25.64
C GLN A 99 12.79 -10.11 25.65
N THR A 100 13.49 -10.91 26.47
CA THR A 100 14.95 -10.85 26.60
C THR A 100 15.63 -11.12 25.27
N ARG A 101 15.11 -12.07 24.48
CA ARG A 101 15.62 -12.39 23.14
C ARG A 101 15.53 -11.20 22.18
N ILE A 102 14.37 -10.54 22.11
CA ILE A 102 14.16 -9.39 21.22
C ILE A 102 15.05 -8.21 21.62
N GLU A 103 15.19 -7.93 22.92
CA GLU A 103 16.09 -6.89 23.41
C GLU A 103 17.55 -7.18 23.07
N HIS A 104 18.02 -8.42 23.23
CA HIS A 104 19.38 -8.77 22.82
C HIS A 104 19.62 -8.55 21.32
N LYS A 105 18.62 -8.88 20.48
CA LYS A 105 18.68 -8.61 19.03
C LYS A 105 18.76 -7.12 18.74
N PHE A 106 17.92 -6.31 19.39
CA PHE A 106 17.97 -4.85 19.27
C PHE A 106 19.31 -4.27 19.75
N ASN A 107 19.83 -4.71 20.89
CA ASN A 107 21.10 -4.21 21.41
C ASN A 107 22.26 -4.46 20.43
N ARG A 108 22.31 -5.65 19.80
CA ARG A 108 23.30 -5.94 18.76
C ARG A 108 23.07 -5.08 17.52
N PHE A 109 21.83 -4.98 17.07
CA PHE A 109 21.45 -4.21 15.89
C PHE A 109 21.74 -2.71 16.03
N GLU A 110 21.46 -2.13 17.20
CA GLU A 110 21.79 -0.75 17.56
C GLU A 110 23.31 -0.55 17.67
N SER A 111 24.05 -1.52 18.21
CA SER A 111 25.52 -1.48 18.27
C SER A 111 26.13 -1.43 16.86
N ASP A 112 25.67 -2.28 15.95
CA ASP A 112 26.15 -2.36 14.57
C ASP A 112 25.88 -1.04 13.82
N ALA A 113 24.67 -0.49 13.96
CA ALA A 113 24.33 0.82 13.37
C ALA A 113 25.13 1.98 14.01
N SER A 114 25.35 1.93 15.33
CA SER A 114 26.09 2.95 16.07
C SER A 114 27.54 3.06 15.58
N ALA A 115 28.19 1.94 15.26
CA ALA A 115 29.54 1.95 14.71
C ALA A 115 29.60 2.74 13.37
N ILE A 116 28.62 2.54 12.49
CA ILE A 116 28.54 3.25 11.21
C ILE A 116 28.26 4.75 11.45
N PHE A 117 27.33 5.10 12.33
CA PHE A 117 26.99 6.50 12.61
C PHE A 117 28.13 7.26 13.28
N ARG A 118 28.92 6.62 14.15
CA ARG A 118 30.14 7.22 14.70
C ARG A 118 31.17 7.52 13.61
N ARG A 119 31.31 6.65 12.61
CA ARG A 119 32.18 6.91 11.45
C ARG A 119 31.69 8.10 10.63
N MET A 120 30.38 8.21 10.39
CA MET A 120 29.78 9.38 9.73
C MET A 120 30.07 10.67 10.50
N LEU A 121 29.84 10.67 11.82
CA LEU A 121 30.11 11.84 12.67
C LEU A 121 31.60 12.18 12.71
N THR A 122 32.49 11.19 12.79
CA THR A 122 33.94 11.39 12.78
C THR A 122 34.39 12.04 11.46
N ALA A 123 33.89 11.55 10.32
CA ALA A 123 34.17 12.14 9.01
C ALA A 123 33.66 13.59 8.92
N LEU A 124 32.46 13.87 9.46
CA LEU A 124 31.90 15.21 9.53
C LEU A 124 32.74 16.15 10.40
N THR A 125 33.14 15.72 11.59
CA THR A 125 33.99 16.51 12.50
C THR A 125 35.38 16.75 11.92
N ALA A 126 35.91 15.80 11.15
CA ALA A 126 37.15 15.95 10.40
C ALA A 126 37.00 16.87 9.17
N ASN A 127 35.82 17.46 8.95
CA ASN A 127 35.50 18.30 7.79
C ASN A 127 35.77 17.60 6.45
N SER A 128 35.59 16.27 6.42
CA SER A 128 35.69 15.49 5.19
C SER A 128 34.54 15.86 4.26
N ARG A 129 34.75 15.77 2.94
CA ARG A 129 33.69 15.98 1.95
C ARG A 129 32.55 14.95 2.08
N GLY A 130 32.89 13.75 2.51
CA GLY A 130 31.98 12.60 2.57
C GLY A 130 32.69 11.38 3.15
N LEU A 131 32.09 10.20 2.98
CA LEU A 131 32.70 8.93 3.37
C LEU A 131 32.30 7.76 2.47
N TRP A 132 33.17 6.77 2.41
CA TRP A 132 32.87 5.47 1.80
C TRP A 132 32.16 4.54 2.78
N LEU A 133 31.06 3.95 2.33
CA LEU A 133 30.38 2.85 2.99
C LEU A 133 30.30 1.66 2.04
N THR A 134 30.49 0.46 2.58
CA THR A 134 30.24 -0.77 1.80
C THR A 134 28.74 -0.93 1.53
N ARG A 135 28.38 -1.80 0.58
CA ARG A 135 26.98 -2.19 0.35
C ARG A 135 26.32 -2.70 1.63
N GLU A 136 27.02 -3.52 2.40
CA GLU A 136 26.51 -4.08 3.65
C GLU A 136 26.24 -2.98 4.68
N GLU A 137 27.16 -2.03 4.84
CA GLU A 137 26.98 -0.89 5.76
C GLU A 137 25.81 0.00 5.34
N ARG A 138 25.73 0.35 4.05
CA ARG A 138 24.59 1.10 3.50
C ARG A 138 23.27 0.37 3.73
N ASN A 139 23.23 -0.93 3.44
CA ASN A 139 22.02 -1.73 3.65
C ASN A 139 21.65 -1.82 5.12
N GLN A 140 22.63 -1.93 6.02
CA GLN A 140 22.43 -1.92 7.48
C GLN A 140 21.81 -0.60 7.96
N VAL A 141 22.25 0.54 7.44
CA VAL A 141 21.67 1.84 7.78
C VAL A 141 20.21 1.94 7.31
N ARG A 142 19.92 1.55 6.07
CA ARG A 142 18.54 1.58 5.53
C ARG A 142 17.61 0.64 6.28
N LYS A 143 18.10 -0.56 6.59
CA LYS A 143 17.41 -1.52 7.44
C LYS A 143 17.13 -0.95 8.83
N PHE A 144 18.12 -0.28 9.42
CA PHE A 144 17.99 0.36 10.72
C PHE A 144 16.88 1.42 10.72
N MET A 145 16.83 2.29 9.72
CA MET A 145 15.77 3.28 9.59
C MET A 145 14.38 2.63 9.52
N PHE A 146 14.20 1.58 8.71
CA PHE A 146 12.92 0.87 8.63
C PHE A 146 12.55 0.17 9.95
N VAL A 147 13.50 -0.50 10.58
CA VAL A 147 13.23 -1.20 11.86
C VAL A 147 12.85 -0.20 12.95
N MET A 148 13.48 0.99 12.99
CA MET A 148 13.06 2.06 13.91
C MET A 148 11.66 2.60 13.56
N LYS A 149 11.34 2.76 12.27
CA LYS A 149 10.01 3.13 11.78
C LYS A 149 8.94 2.11 12.19
N TYR A 150 9.25 0.82 12.05
CA TYR A 150 8.34 -0.29 12.38
C TYR A 150 8.21 -0.53 13.89
N ARG A 151 9.27 -0.29 14.67
CA ARG A 151 9.25 -0.32 16.14
C ARG A 151 8.51 0.89 16.74
N GLY A 152 8.45 1.98 15.98
CA GLY A 152 7.94 3.29 16.40
C GLY A 152 6.52 3.30 16.96
N PRO A 153 6.11 4.41 17.59
CA PRO A 153 4.84 4.51 18.30
C PRO A 153 3.62 4.25 17.42
N THR A 154 3.66 4.64 16.13
CA THR A 154 2.55 4.43 15.19
C THR A 154 2.29 2.95 14.91
N SER A 155 3.33 2.22 14.49
CA SER A 155 3.23 0.77 14.23
C SER A 155 2.95 -0.01 15.50
N PHE A 156 3.59 0.35 16.62
CA PHE A 156 3.25 -0.24 17.91
C PHE A 156 1.76 -0.02 18.24
N GLY A 157 1.26 1.20 18.08
CA GLY A 157 -0.16 1.54 18.29
C GLY A 157 -1.11 0.67 17.48
N ARG A 158 -0.80 0.44 16.20
CA ARG A 158 -1.57 -0.44 15.29
C ARG A 158 -1.70 -1.86 15.82
N TYR A 159 -0.67 -2.44 16.44
CA TYR A 159 -0.68 -3.83 16.91
C TYR A 159 -0.97 -3.98 18.41
N CYS A 160 -1.01 -2.90 19.17
CA CYS A 160 -1.11 -2.91 20.64
C CYS A 160 -2.54 -3.24 21.16
N HIS A 161 -3.26 -4.11 20.47
CA HIS A 161 -4.63 -4.52 20.79
C HIS A 161 -4.65 -5.85 21.56
N ALA A 162 -5.62 -6.02 22.46
CA ALA A 162 -5.74 -7.23 23.28
C ALA A 162 -6.20 -8.43 22.42
N THR A 163 -7.09 -8.16 21.48
CA THR A 163 -7.71 -9.17 20.61
C THR A 163 -7.97 -8.59 19.22
N MET A 164 -8.28 -9.45 18.25
CA MET A 164 -8.65 -9.02 16.89
C MET A 164 -9.92 -8.19 16.85
N GLU A 165 -10.85 -8.39 17.78
CA GLU A 165 -12.10 -7.60 17.85
C GLU A 165 -11.77 -6.12 18.06
N THR A 166 -10.81 -5.83 18.94
CA THR A 166 -10.36 -4.47 19.26
C THR A 166 -9.40 -3.86 18.24
N TYR A 167 -8.86 -4.64 17.31
CA TYR A 167 -7.98 -4.15 16.24
C TYR A 167 -8.77 -3.28 15.25
N SER A 168 -8.24 -2.10 14.95
CA SER A 168 -8.95 -1.03 14.22
C SER A 168 -8.09 -0.40 13.12
N ALA A 169 -7.48 -1.22 12.27
CA ALA A 169 -6.79 -0.80 11.06
C ALA A 169 -7.42 -1.44 9.82
N GLU A 170 -7.14 -0.87 8.64
CA GLU A 170 -7.76 -1.21 7.35
C GLU A 170 -7.51 -2.65 6.91
N ASP A 171 -6.48 -3.30 7.43
CA ASP A 171 -6.07 -4.66 7.09
C ASP A 171 -6.55 -5.73 8.08
N LYS A 172 -7.56 -5.40 8.91
CA LYS A 172 -8.06 -6.27 9.98
C LYS A 172 -8.35 -7.69 9.52
N GLU A 173 -9.04 -7.85 8.39
CA GLU A 173 -9.41 -9.16 7.84
C GLU A 173 -8.17 -9.94 7.39
N GLN A 174 -7.23 -9.28 6.71
CA GLN A 174 -5.99 -9.88 6.21
C GLN A 174 -5.11 -10.33 7.38
N LEU A 175 -4.98 -9.49 8.40
CA LEU A 175 -4.26 -9.82 9.62
C LEU A 175 -4.93 -10.99 10.36
N ALA A 176 -6.26 -11.02 10.45
CA ALA A 176 -7.00 -12.12 11.08
C ALA A 176 -6.80 -13.46 10.34
N MET A 177 -6.71 -13.44 9.01
CA MET A 177 -6.38 -14.63 8.22
C MET A 177 -4.96 -15.11 8.49
N TYR A 178 -3.98 -14.20 8.42
CA TYR A 178 -2.57 -14.51 8.71
C TYR A 178 -2.39 -15.06 10.13
N MET A 179 -3.06 -14.46 11.12
CA MET A 179 -3.03 -14.92 12.50
C MET A 179 -3.60 -16.33 12.67
N ARG A 180 -4.70 -16.66 11.99
CA ARG A 180 -5.26 -18.03 11.99
C ARG A 180 -4.29 -19.03 11.35
N GLU A 181 -3.70 -18.68 10.22
CA GLU A 181 -2.75 -19.54 9.50
C GLU A 181 -1.50 -19.82 10.34
N LYS A 182 -0.94 -18.78 10.98
CA LYS A 182 0.29 -18.88 11.79
C LYS A 182 0.04 -19.17 13.27
N SER A 183 -1.21 -19.42 13.67
CA SER A 183 -1.62 -19.70 15.04
C SER A 183 -1.27 -18.60 16.06
N PHE A 184 -1.30 -17.33 15.64
CA PHE A 184 -1.15 -16.18 16.55
C PHE A 184 -2.47 -15.85 17.24
N SER A 185 -2.42 -15.61 18.54
CA SER A 185 -3.62 -15.26 19.33
C SER A 185 -3.88 -13.76 19.40
N ARG A 186 -2.83 -12.91 19.29
CA ARG A 186 -2.97 -11.46 19.42
C ARG A 186 -2.22 -10.71 18.31
N PRO A 187 -2.70 -9.53 17.87
CA PRO A 187 -2.00 -8.70 16.89
C PRO A 187 -0.56 -8.36 17.31
N ILE A 188 -0.33 -8.14 18.60
CA ILE A 188 1.01 -7.80 19.11
C ILE A 188 2.02 -8.93 18.91
N ASP A 189 1.57 -10.20 18.87
CA ASP A 189 2.44 -11.34 18.63
C ASP A 189 2.97 -11.34 17.19
N VAL A 190 2.15 -10.91 16.23
CA VAL A 190 2.55 -10.70 14.83
C VAL A 190 3.61 -9.61 14.73
N TRP A 191 3.39 -8.46 15.39
CA TRP A 191 4.37 -7.36 15.38
C TRP A 191 5.73 -7.76 15.98
N MET A 192 5.72 -8.56 17.05
CA MET A 192 6.94 -9.07 17.68
C MET A 192 7.69 -10.06 16.79
N ASP A 193 6.98 -11.02 16.16
CA ASP A 193 7.58 -11.95 15.21
C ASP A 193 8.14 -11.19 13.98
N ASN A 194 7.37 -10.25 13.43
CA ASN A 194 7.79 -9.39 12.34
C ASN A 194 9.07 -8.61 12.67
N LEU A 195 9.17 -7.99 13.85
CA LEU A 195 10.39 -7.31 14.31
C LEU A 195 11.60 -8.25 14.34
N GLU A 196 11.40 -9.48 14.83
CA GLU A 196 12.45 -10.48 14.85
C GLU A 196 12.91 -10.85 13.43
N LYS A 197 11.98 -11.12 12.51
CA LYS A 197 12.33 -11.45 11.12
C LYS A 197 13.01 -10.28 10.41
N LEU A 198 12.54 -9.06 10.64
CA LEU A 198 13.15 -7.85 10.10
C LEU A 198 14.57 -7.65 10.62
N ILE A 199 14.85 -7.94 11.90
CA ILE A 199 16.23 -7.86 12.43
C ILE A 199 17.10 -9.01 11.88
N ASP A 200 16.56 -10.21 11.70
CA ASP A 200 17.32 -11.38 11.28
C ASP A 200 17.58 -11.44 9.76
N VAL A 201 16.73 -10.82 8.93
CA VAL A 201 16.87 -10.92 7.48
C VAL A 201 18.18 -10.28 7.02
N LYS A 202 18.97 -11.03 6.25
CA LYS A 202 20.20 -10.52 5.66
C LYS A 202 19.86 -9.80 4.34
N ILE A 203 20.13 -8.50 4.29
CA ILE A 203 19.92 -7.68 3.09
C ILE A 203 21.25 -7.59 2.34
N ASP A 204 21.49 -8.56 1.46
CA ASP A 204 22.74 -8.70 0.73
C ASP A 204 22.59 -8.45 -0.77
N ALA A 205 23.66 -8.75 -1.52
CA ALA A 205 23.78 -8.42 -2.94
C ALA A 205 23.00 -9.39 -3.83
N GLU A 206 22.71 -10.58 -3.30
CA GLU A 206 22.01 -11.68 -3.93
C GLU A 206 20.51 -11.40 -4.10
N MET A 207 19.95 -10.47 -3.31
CA MET A 207 18.57 -9.97 -3.41
C MET A 207 17.46 -11.01 -3.16
N ASP A 208 17.81 -12.26 -2.83
CA ASP A 208 16.86 -13.34 -2.48
C ASP A 208 15.91 -12.96 -1.33
N TRP A 209 16.38 -12.08 -0.43
CA TRP A 209 15.59 -11.60 0.70
C TRP A 209 14.28 -10.91 0.28
N ILE A 210 14.20 -10.36 -0.94
CA ILE A 210 12.98 -9.73 -1.47
C ILE A 210 11.86 -10.77 -1.62
N GLN A 211 12.19 -11.97 -2.09
CA GLN A 211 11.22 -13.06 -2.26
C GLN A 211 11.00 -13.81 -0.94
N GLN A 212 12.03 -13.92 -0.11
CA GLN A 212 11.94 -14.66 1.16
C GLN A 212 11.17 -13.90 2.24
N LEU A 213 11.32 -12.58 2.35
CA LEU A 213 10.74 -11.81 3.45
C LEU A 213 9.21 -11.94 3.53
N PRO A 214 8.43 -11.80 2.43
CA PRO A 214 6.98 -11.97 2.46
C PRO A 214 6.51 -13.37 2.86
N THR A 215 7.35 -14.40 2.73
CA THR A 215 7.01 -15.77 3.16
C THR A 215 7.26 -16.00 4.65
N ARG A 216 8.07 -15.14 5.29
CA ARG A 216 8.56 -15.33 6.67
C ARG A 216 7.87 -14.49 7.72
N MET A 217 7.21 -13.41 7.30
CA MET A 217 6.53 -12.43 8.16
C MET A 217 5.22 -11.98 7.49
N TYR A 218 4.43 -11.13 8.16
CA TYR A 218 3.18 -10.65 7.56
C TYR A 218 3.43 -9.95 6.20
N PRO A 219 2.82 -10.43 5.08
CA PRO A 219 3.22 -10.01 3.74
C PRO A 219 3.08 -8.50 3.47
N ALA A 220 2.02 -7.85 3.96
CA ALA A 220 1.81 -6.42 3.76
C ALA A 220 2.96 -5.59 4.36
N ASP A 221 3.41 -5.95 5.57
CA ASP A 221 4.54 -5.30 6.23
C ASP A 221 5.88 -5.64 5.58
N ALA A 222 6.04 -6.86 5.03
CA ALA A 222 7.22 -7.25 4.27
C ALA A 222 7.38 -6.39 3.00
N TYR A 223 6.29 -6.20 2.23
CA TYR A 223 6.31 -5.33 1.06
C TYR A 223 6.56 -3.87 1.41
N TRP A 224 6.08 -3.41 2.57
CA TRP A 224 6.43 -2.09 3.07
C TRP A 224 7.94 -1.95 3.34
N ALA A 225 8.56 -2.95 3.97
CA ALA A 225 10.00 -3.00 4.20
C ALA A 225 10.81 -2.96 2.90
N ILE A 226 10.42 -3.81 1.94
CA ILE A 226 11.05 -3.89 0.62
C ILE A 226 10.94 -2.54 -0.09
N THR A 227 9.75 -1.93 -0.12
CA THR A 227 9.52 -0.63 -0.76
C THR A 227 10.38 0.46 -0.12
N HIS A 228 10.41 0.55 1.21
CA HIS A 228 11.26 1.53 1.92
C HIS A 228 12.76 1.35 1.60
N ILE A 229 13.22 0.10 1.48
CA ILE A 229 14.63 -0.24 1.26
C ILE A 229 15.03 -0.14 -0.22
N GLN A 230 14.12 -0.27 -1.18
CA GLN A 230 14.45 -0.26 -2.62
C GLN A 230 14.04 1.03 -3.34
N CYS A 231 12.93 1.66 -2.97
CA CYS A 231 12.33 2.77 -3.73
C CYS A 231 12.84 4.16 -3.30
N SER A 232 14.01 4.22 -2.65
CA SER A 232 14.66 5.47 -2.27
C SER A 232 16.19 5.34 -2.36
N TYR A 233 16.92 6.44 -2.35
CA TYR A 233 18.37 6.46 -2.18
C TYR A 233 18.74 7.29 -0.96
N MET A 234 19.83 6.87 -0.30
CA MET A 234 20.30 7.49 0.93
C MET A 234 21.20 8.68 0.61
N THR A 235 21.03 9.79 1.33
CA THR A 235 21.90 10.97 1.29
C THR A 235 22.21 11.46 2.71
N LEU A 236 23.32 12.18 2.86
CA LEU A 236 23.75 12.75 4.14
C LEU A 236 23.68 14.27 4.05
N CYS A 237 22.87 14.88 4.88
CA CYS A 237 22.59 16.31 4.87
C CYS A 237 23.09 16.98 6.14
N THR A 238 23.66 18.16 5.99
CA THR A 238 24.16 18.97 7.10
C THR A 238 23.70 20.42 6.92
N PRO A 239 23.35 21.17 7.97
CA PRO A 239 22.96 22.57 7.77
C PRO A 239 24.19 23.42 7.42
N SER A 240 24.09 24.29 6.42
CA SER A 240 25.17 25.19 6.01
C SER A 240 25.48 26.26 7.06
N ALA A 241 24.44 26.85 7.66
CA ALA A 241 24.59 27.84 8.72
C ALA A 241 24.93 27.17 10.05
N ARG A 242 25.77 27.81 10.86
CA ARG A 242 26.23 27.26 12.15
C ARG A 242 25.15 27.26 13.23
N ASP A 243 24.18 28.17 13.12
CA ASP A 243 23.04 28.32 14.01
C ASP A 243 21.83 27.50 13.56
N ALA A 244 21.92 26.76 12.46
CA ALA A 244 20.89 25.85 11.98
C ALA A 244 21.10 24.42 12.50
N GLU A 245 20.01 23.82 12.99
CA GLU A 245 20.02 22.51 13.65
C GLU A 245 18.76 21.73 13.33
N PHE A 246 18.88 20.41 13.20
CA PHE A 246 17.75 19.51 13.07
C PHE A 246 17.16 19.17 14.45
N ILE A 247 15.84 19.00 14.51
CA ILE A 247 15.13 18.55 15.72
C ILE A 247 14.85 17.04 15.66
N VAL A 248 14.51 16.46 16.81
CA VAL A 248 14.11 15.05 16.92
C VAL A 248 12.80 14.92 17.68
N THR A 249 11.89 14.12 17.16
CA THR A 249 10.65 13.70 17.82
C THR A 249 10.67 12.22 18.16
N ASP A 250 9.81 11.77 19.08
CA ASP A 250 9.67 10.35 19.42
C ASP A 250 9.16 9.48 18.26
N ASN A 251 8.51 10.10 17.27
CA ASN A 251 8.00 9.48 16.05
C ASN A 251 8.84 9.82 14.79
N CYS A 252 10.05 10.38 14.92
CA CYS A 252 10.82 10.91 13.77
C CYS A 252 11.03 9.90 12.63
N TYR A 253 11.25 8.62 12.92
CA TYR A 253 11.40 7.57 11.90
C TYR A 253 10.09 7.19 11.20
N SER A 254 8.93 7.55 11.77
CA SER A 254 7.62 7.34 11.17
C SER A 254 7.13 8.55 10.37
N ILE A 255 7.87 9.66 10.41
CA ILE A 255 7.56 10.89 9.70
C ILE A 255 8.23 10.85 8.32
N ALA A 256 7.45 11.21 7.30
CA ALA A 256 7.92 11.38 5.94
C ALA A 256 7.30 12.65 5.35
N GLU A 257 8.00 13.25 4.40
CA GLU A 257 7.45 14.26 3.50
C GLU A 257 6.91 13.58 2.25
N GLY A 258 5.80 14.09 1.74
CA GLY A 258 5.11 13.63 0.54
C GLY A 258 3.59 13.84 0.66
N PRO A 259 2.85 13.77 -0.45
CA PRO A 259 1.43 14.03 -0.44
C PRO A 259 0.68 13.01 0.43
N HIS A 260 -0.24 13.55 1.22
CA HIS A 260 -1.07 12.82 2.18
C HIS A 260 -2.50 13.31 2.01
N GLU A 261 -3.34 12.46 1.42
CA GLU A 261 -4.76 12.73 1.27
C GLU A 261 -5.55 11.86 2.23
N VAL A 262 -6.45 12.51 2.96
CA VAL A 262 -7.51 11.85 3.72
C VAL A 262 -8.84 12.28 3.10
N PRO A 263 -9.25 11.66 1.97
CA PRO A 263 -10.52 12.01 1.38
C PRO A 263 -11.64 11.66 2.37
N MET A 264 -12.65 12.51 2.45
CA MET A 264 -13.89 12.21 3.18
C MET A 264 -14.88 11.68 2.17
N ASP A 265 -15.43 10.48 2.42
CA ASP A 265 -16.49 9.95 1.58
C ASP A 265 -17.76 10.78 1.79
N ALA A 266 -18.18 11.47 0.72
CA ALA A 266 -19.29 12.41 0.73
C ALA A 266 -20.65 11.82 1.16
N LYS A 267 -20.83 10.50 1.05
CA LYS A 267 -22.10 9.83 1.36
C LYS A 267 -22.16 9.28 2.78
N SER A 268 -21.06 8.73 3.26
CA SER A 268 -20.98 8.08 4.57
C SER A 268 -20.45 9.00 5.66
N GLY A 269 -19.83 10.12 5.30
CA GLY A 269 -19.15 11.00 6.24
C GLY A 269 -17.96 10.33 6.96
N LYS A 270 -17.57 9.13 6.50
CA LYS A 270 -16.40 8.39 6.98
C LYS A 270 -15.19 8.73 6.11
N ARG A 271 -13.99 8.60 6.67
CA ARG A 271 -12.75 8.73 5.89
C ARG A 271 -12.71 7.63 4.83
N ALA A 272 -12.39 8.01 3.60
CA ALA A 272 -11.95 7.07 2.57
C ALA A 272 -10.55 6.54 2.94
N VAL A 273 -10.09 5.51 2.21
CA VAL A 273 -8.77 4.90 2.39
C VAL A 273 -7.69 5.99 2.35
N GLN A 274 -6.86 6.05 3.40
CA GLN A 274 -5.81 7.05 3.51
C GLN A 274 -4.76 6.82 2.40
N LYS A 275 -4.61 7.80 1.50
CA LYS A 275 -3.61 7.75 0.44
C LYS A 275 -2.38 8.54 0.88
N TRP A 276 -1.22 7.92 0.82
CA TRP A 276 0.04 8.59 1.11
C TRP A 276 1.15 8.04 0.23
N THR A 277 2.13 8.88 -0.07
CA THR A 277 3.40 8.46 -0.68
C THR A 277 4.54 9.12 0.07
N SER A 278 5.56 8.36 0.45
CA SER A 278 6.76 8.92 1.10
C SER A 278 7.77 9.30 0.04
N LEU A 279 7.97 10.59 -0.14
CA LEU A 279 8.94 11.16 -1.07
C LEU A 279 10.30 11.37 -0.40
N HIS A 280 10.29 11.79 0.88
CA HIS A 280 11.50 11.90 1.69
C HIS A 280 11.26 11.34 3.09
N GLU A 281 12.10 10.42 3.52
CA GLU A 281 12.10 9.93 4.91
C GLU A 281 13.38 10.37 5.64
N PHE A 282 13.26 10.55 6.95
CA PHE A 282 14.28 11.23 7.73
C PHE A 282 14.87 10.33 8.83
N GLY A 283 16.19 10.37 8.99
CA GLY A 283 16.92 9.73 10.07
C GLY A 283 17.85 10.75 10.75
N PRO A 284 17.36 11.51 11.75
CA PRO A 284 18.21 12.45 12.48
C PRO A 284 19.31 11.72 13.26
N ILE A 285 20.57 12.08 13.02
CA ILE A 285 21.74 11.46 13.68
C ILE A 285 22.32 12.36 14.76
N SER A 286 22.43 13.65 14.46
CA SER A 286 22.85 14.71 15.38
C SER A 286 22.19 16.03 14.99
N PRO A 287 22.33 17.11 15.78
CA PRO A 287 21.82 18.43 15.39
C PRO A 287 22.36 18.90 14.03
N ARG A 288 23.51 18.35 13.60
CA ARG A 288 24.27 18.77 12.42
C ARG A 288 24.29 17.73 11.30
N LEU A 289 23.70 16.55 11.50
CA LEU A 289 23.71 15.47 10.53
C LEU A 289 22.35 14.77 10.47
N LEU A 290 21.78 14.75 9.27
CA LEU A 290 20.52 14.10 8.93
C LEU A 290 20.74 13.12 7.78
N ILE A 291 20.19 11.92 7.91
CA ILE A 291 20.03 11.01 6.78
C ILE A 291 18.69 11.33 6.11
N VAL A 292 18.70 11.48 4.79
CA VAL A 292 17.48 11.57 3.98
C VAL A 292 17.41 10.36 3.05
N LEU A 293 16.31 9.63 3.10
CA LEU A 293 15.97 8.63 2.07
C LEU A 293 15.08 9.32 1.05
N ARG A 294 15.66 9.72 -0.08
CA ARG A 294 14.95 10.40 -1.16
C ARG A 294 14.39 9.40 -2.15
N SER A 295 13.11 9.53 -2.49
CA SER A 295 12.43 8.63 -3.41
C SER A 295 13.12 8.57 -4.78
N THR A 296 13.18 7.37 -5.36
CA THR A 296 13.66 7.15 -6.73
C THR A 296 12.71 7.68 -7.80
N LEU A 297 11.56 8.21 -7.40
CA LEU A 297 10.66 8.96 -8.26
C LEU A 297 11.29 10.28 -8.72
N PHE A 298 12.22 10.89 -7.98
CA PHE A 298 12.86 12.12 -8.46
C PHE A 298 13.89 11.84 -9.58
N PRO A 299 14.00 12.72 -10.59
CA PRO A 299 15.00 12.56 -11.65
C PRO A 299 16.43 12.44 -11.13
N SER A 300 17.25 11.69 -11.84
CA SER A 300 18.68 11.53 -11.58
C SER A 300 19.42 11.73 -12.88
N PRO A 301 19.96 12.94 -13.15
CA PRO A 301 20.53 13.28 -14.45
C PRO A 301 21.58 12.28 -14.95
N GLN A 302 22.41 11.76 -14.05
CA GLN A 302 23.48 10.82 -14.35
C GLN A 302 22.96 9.44 -14.80
N GLU A 303 21.85 8.96 -14.24
CA GLU A 303 21.23 7.69 -14.64
C GLU A 303 20.28 7.88 -15.84
N ASP A 304 19.53 8.98 -15.86
CA ASP A 304 18.57 9.30 -16.92
C ASP A 304 19.23 9.57 -18.27
N GLY A 305 20.49 10.00 -18.26
CA GLY A 305 21.31 10.13 -19.46
C GLY A 305 21.99 8.82 -19.90
N ALA A 306 22.08 7.82 -19.01
CA ALA A 306 22.77 6.55 -19.26
C ALA A 306 21.88 5.51 -19.92
N ASP A 307 20.62 5.46 -19.48
CA ASP A 307 19.68 4.42 -19.88
C ASP A 307 18.28 5.02 -20.09
N ALA A 308 17.81 4.98 -21.33
CA ALA A 308 16.49 5.47 -21.69
C ALA A 308 15.38 4.68 -20.98
N ASP A 309 15.56 3.39 -20.71
CA ASP A 309 14.56 2.56 -20.07
C ASP A 309 14.43 2.89 -18.58
N VAL A 310 15.53 3.23 -17.91
CA VAL A 310 15.51 3.72 -16.51
C VAL A 310 14.71 5.02 -16.41
N LYS A 311 14.97 5.96 -17.32
CA LYS A 311 14.26 7.24 -17.38
C LYS A 311 12.77 7.05 -17.64
N GLU A 312 12.41 6.22 -18.62
CA GLU A 312 11.01 5.96 -18.96
C GLU A 312 10.27 5.20 -17.85
N THR A 313 10.91 4.23 -17.19
CA THR A 313 10.34 3.52 -16.02
C THR A 313 10.10 4.47 -14.85
N ARG A 314 11.00 5.44 -14.63
CA ARG A 314 10.81 6.47 -13.61
C ARG A 314 9.66 7.40 -13.96
N LYS A 315 9.59 7.92 -15.19
CA LYS A 315 8.50 8.79 -15.64
C LYS A 315 7.14 8.11 -15.48
N LEU A 316 7.07 6.84 -15.86
CA LEU A 316 5.89 6.01 -15.65
C LEU A 316 5.47 5.97 -14.17
N SER A 317 6.44 5.72 -13.28
CA SER A 317 6.17 5.69 -11.84
C SER A 317 5.76 7.07 -11.30
N GLN A 318 6.33 8.15 -11.83
CA GLN A 318 5.95 9.53 -11.50
C GLN A 318 4.51 9.81 -11.94
N SER A 319 4.15 9.52 -13.19
CA SER A 319 2.81 9.78 -13.74
C SER A 319 1.71 9.09 -12.94
N CYS A 320 1.94 7.87 -12.46
CA CYS A 320 1.00 7.16 -11.59
C CYS A 320 0.76 7.93 -10.29
N GLN A 321 1.83 8.49 -9.68
CA GLN A 321 1.75 9.25 -8.45
C GLN A 321 1.14 10.64 -8.68
N GLU A 322 1.52 11.31 -9.76
CA GLU A 322 1.04 12.64 -10.11
C GLU A 322 -0.45 12.66 -10.43
N ALA A 323 -0.95 11.60 -11.06
CA ALA A 323 -2.37 11.45 -11.28
C ALA A 323 -3.17 11.19 -9.99
N MET A 324 -2.53 10.71 -8.92
CA MET A 324 -3.16 10.52 -7.61
C MET A 324 -3.04 11.75 -6.71
N PHE A 325 -1.95 12.51 -6.80
CA PHE A 325 -1.59 13.51 -5.79
C PHE A 325 -1.25 14.91 -6.35
N GLY A 326 -1.28 15.09 -7.67
CA GLY A 326 -0.79 16.30 -8.33
C GLY A 326 0.72 16.29 -8.59
N PRO A 327 1.26 17.37 -9.19
CA PRO A 327 2.64 17.40 -9.67
C PRO A 327 3.67 17.16 -8.55
N LEU A 328 4.57 16.19 -8.74
CA LEU A 328 5.60 15.90 -7.73
C LEU A 328 6.62 17.04 -7.59
N SER A 329 6.75 17.89 -8.62
CA SER A 329 7.59 19.08 -8.61
C SER A 329 7.13 20.17 -7.64
N GLU A 330 5.87 20.13 -7.21
CA GLU A 330 5.28 21.10 -6.27
C GLU A 330 5.38 20.62 -4.82
N THR A 331 6.00 19.45 -4.58
CA THR A 331 6.16 18.89 -3.23
C THR A 331 7.24 19.65 -2.44
N LEU A 332 7.14 19.64 -1.11
CA LEU A 332 7.84 20.57 -0.21
C LEU A 332 9.37 20.57 -0.39
N LEU A 333 9.91 19.39 -0.69
CA LEU A 333 11.34 19.14 -0.81
C LEU A 333 11.72 18.62 -2.20
N ALA A 334 10.90 18.91 -3.22
CA ALA A 334 11.20 18.54 -4.60
C ALA A 334 12.55 19.14 -5.08
N ASP A 335 12.89 20.33 -4.59
CA ASP A 335 14.09 21.10 -4.90
C ASP A 335 15.31 20.75 -4.02
N LEU A 336 15.21 19.74 -3.14
CA LEU A 336 16.29 19.38 -2.22
C LEU A 336 17.62 19.17 -2.99
N PRO A 337 18.72 19.87 -2.65
CA PRO A 337 19.96 19.87 -3.45
C PRO A 337 20.85 18.67 -3.11
N VAL A 338 20.37 17.47 -3.43
CA VAL A 338 21.07 16.21 -3.14
C VAL A 338 21.15 15.33 -4.39
N SER A 339 22.18 14.48 -4.45
CA SER A 339 22.36 13.49 -5.51
C SER A 339 22.63 12.10 -4.93
N LYS A 340 22.55 11.08 -5.78
CA LYS A 340 22.91 9.70 -5.42
C LYS A 340 24.41 9.61 -5.10
N ALA A 341 24.76 8.73 -4.17
CA ALA A 341 26.14 8.41 -3.87
C ALA A 341 26.87 7.90 -5.12
N SER A 342 28.10 8.37 -5.32
CA SER A 342 29.00 7.76 -6.30
C SER A 342 29.44 6.38 -5.82
N ASN A 343 30.00 5.57 -6.72
CA ASN A 343 30.34 4.18 -6.40
C ASN A 343 31.68 3.77 -7.04
N ASN A 344 32.21 2.62 -6.62
CA ASN A 344 33.51 2.13 -7.08
C ASN A 344 33.46 1.25 -8.35
N TYR A 345 32.29 1.10 -8.97
CA TYR A 345 32.05 0.22 -10.13
C TYR A 345 31.47 0.96 -11.33
N SER A 346 31.33 2.28 -11.23
CA SER A 346 30.82 3.15 -12.28
C SER A 346 31.59 4.47 -12.28
N GLU A 347 31.70 5.08 -13.45
CA GLU A 347 32.31 6.39 -13.65
C GLU A 347 31.34 7.30 -14.43
N VAL A 348 31.47 8.61 -14.24
CA VAL A 348 30.68 9.58 -14.99
C VAL A 348 31.50 10.05 -16.18
N VAL A 349 31.08 9.69 -17.39
CA VAL A 349 31.71 10.08 -18.65
C VAL A 349 30.70 10.92 -19.42
N ASP A 350 31.08 12.15 -19.79
CA ASP A 350 30.20 13.12 -20.47
C ASP A 350 28.87 13.39 -19.74
N GLY A 351 28.91 13.39 -18.40
CA GLY A 351 27.72 13.60 -17.55
C GLY A 351 26.83 12.37 -17.38
N VAL A 352 27.22 11.23 -17.96
CA VAL A 352 26.47 9.98 -17.98
C VAL A 352 27.17 8.92 -17.13
N LEU A 353 26.42 8.24 -16.25
CA LEU A 353 26.97 7.16 -15.44
C LEU A 353 27.17 5.89 -16.29
N ARG A 354 28.40 5.38 -16.37
CA ARG A 354 28.75 4.16 -17.11
C ARG A 354 29.47 3.18 -16.19
N ALA A 355 29.21 1.89 -16.37
CA ALA A 355 29.94 0.85 -15.65
C ALA A 355 31.41 0.82 -16.10
N ILE A 356 32.32 0.63 -15.15
CA ILE A 356 33.77 0.50 -15.43
C ILE A 356 34.03 -0.85 -16.14
N PRO A 357 34.97 -0.95 -17.09
CA PRO A 357 35.31 -2.22 -17.74
C PRO A 357 35.60 -3.35 -16.74
N GLY A 358 34.91 -4.47 -16.88
CA GLY A 358 35.04 -5.63 -15.99
C GLY A 358 34.15 -5.61 -14.74
N ALA A 359 33.43 -4.51 -14.48
CA ALA A 359 32.39 -4.50 -13.46
C ALA A 359 31.14 -5.24 -13.96
N ALA A 360 30.74 -6.32 -13.28
CA ALA A 360 29.45 -6.95 -13.53
C ALA A 360 28.33 -5.97 -13.14
N GLY A 361 27.30 -5.80 -13.99
CA GLY A 361 26.15 -4.95 -13.69
C GLY A 361 25.30 -5.43 -12.51
N ALA A 362 25.50 -6.68 -12.06
CA ALA A 362 24.83 -7.25 -10.90
C ALA A 362 25.37 -6.65 -9.58
N PRO A 363 24.53 -6.49 -8.55
CA PRO A 363 25.01 -6.12 -7.23
C PRO A 363 26.08 -7.10 -6.72
N SER A 364 27.18 -6.55 -6.18
CA SER A 364 28.25 -7.34 -5.56
C SER A 364 28.53 -6.87 -4.13
N ARG A 365 29.07 -7.77 -3.30
CA ARG A 365 29.55 -7.47 -1.94
C ARG A 365 30.74 -6.51 -1.95
N GLY A 366 31.55 -6.51 -3.01
CA GLY A 366 32.68 -5.59 -3.18
C GLY A 366 32.27 -4.15 -3.55
N HIS A 367 30.97 -3.91 -3.81
CA HIS A 367 30.48 -2.58 -4.14
C HIS A 367 30.49 -1.67 -2.91
N SER A 368 31.08 -0.49 -3.08
CA SER A 368 31.13 0.58 -2.09
C SER A 368 30.59 1.88 -2.68
N PHE A 369 30.12 2.75 -1.80
CA PHE A 369 29.43 3.99 -2.15
C PHE A 369 30.04 5.16 -1.39
N PHE A 370 30.35 6.24 -2.09
CA PHE A 370 30.81 7.48 -1.48
C PHE A 370 29.64 8.44 -1.30
N PHE A 371 29.33 8.75 -0.04
CA PHE A 371 28.26 9.67 0.34
C PHE A 371 28.84 11.04 0.65
N ASP A 372 28.48 12.04 -0.15
CA ASP A 372 28.77 13.45 0.12
C ASP A 372 27.95 13.96 1.31
N PHE A 373 28.52 14.90 2.07
CA PHE A 373 27.77 15.73 3.03
C PHE A 373 27.19 16.95 2.32
N PHE A 374 25.91 16.89 1.98
CA PHE A 374 25.20 17.99 1.31
C PHE A 374 24.87 19.10 2.30
N GLN A 375 25.41 20.30 2.05
CA GLN A 375 25.12 21.48 2.84
C GLN A 375 23.75 22.05 2.47
N LEU A 376 22.82 22.02 3.41
CA LEU A 376 21.46 22.54 3.24
C LEU A 376 21.38 24.00 3.68
N GLU A 377 20.77 24.84 2.85
CA GLU A 377 20.39 26.19 3.24
C GLU A 377 19.35 26.19 4.36
N ASN A 378 19.26 27.29 5.11
CA ASN A 378 18.32 27.42 6.22
C ASN A 378 16.87 27.14 5.81
N ALA A 379 16.47 27.57 4.60
CA ALA A 379 15.13 27.30 4.07
C ALA A 379 14.80 25.80 4.04
N HIS A 380 15.72 24.94 3.58
CA HIS A 380 15.52 23.49 3.57
C HIS A 380 15.50 22.90 4.97
N VAL A 381 16.36 23.38 5.87
CA VAL A 381 16.40 22.94 7.28
C VAL A 381 15.09 23.29 7.98
N ASP A 382 14.58 24.49 7.78
CA ASP A 382 13.33 24.96 8.35
C ASP A 382 12.13 24.20 7.76
N ARG A 383 12.12 23.91 6.44
CA ARG A 383 11.11 23.02 5.83
C ARG A 383 11.12 21.62 6.46
N ILE A 384 12.29 20.99 6.61
CA ILE A 384 12.42 19.67 7.24
C ILE A 384 11.95 19.69 8.70
N ASN A 385 12.40 20.67 9.49
CA ASN A 385 11.94 20.86 10.86
C ASN A 385 10.42 21.12 10.90
N GLY A 386 9.89 21.85 9.92
CA GLY A 386 8.45 22.08 9.71
C GLY A 386 7.67 20.78 9.52
N VAL A 387 8.21 19.79 8.79
CA VAL A 387 7.59 18.46 8.65
C VAL A 387 7.48 17.76 10.01
N PHE A 388 8.53 17.82 10.83
CA PHE A 388 8.49 17.27 12.20
C PHE A 388 7.46 18.00 13.08
N LEU A 389 7.42 19.33 13.03
CA LEU A 389 6.49 20.16 13.80
C LEU A 389 5.03 19.94 13.36
N ASN A 390 4.78 19.77 12.07
CA ASN A 390 3.44 19.49 11.54
C ASN A 390 2.88 18.15 12.02
N ASN A 391 3.78 17.17 12.23
CA ASN A 391 3.46 15.85 12.76
C ASN A 391 3.57 15.75 14.29
N ALA A 392 3.79 16.88 14.98
CA ALA A 392 3.96 16.91 16.43
C ALA A 392 2.67 16.59 17.20
N SER A 393 1.49 16.65 16.56
CA SER A 393 0.22 16.25 17.20
C SER A 393 0.20 14.78 17.62
N SER A 394 1.02 13.95 16.97
CA SER A 394 1.17 12.52 17.26
C SER A 394 2.40 12.20 18.13
N CYS A 395 3.12 13.24 18.60
CA CYS A 395 4.34 13.10 19.39
C CYS A 395 4.09 13.50 20.86
N ASN A 396 4.81 12.89 21.80
CA ASN A 396 4.78 13.30 23.21
C ASN A 396 6.00 14.14 23.59
N SER A 397 7.02 14.20 22.73
CA SER A 397 8.31 14.75 23.09
C SER A 397 9.05 15.27 21.86
N LEU A 398 9.63 16.45 21.98
CA LEU A 398 10.62 16.99 21.04
C LEU A 398 11.95 17.22 21.75
N VAL A 399 13.05 17.02 21.04
CA VAL A 399 14.41 17.28 21.49
C VAL A 399 15.10 18.20 20.50
N PHE A 400 15.84 19.16 21.03
CA PHE A 400 16.64 20.12 20.26
C PHE A 400 17.98 20.37 20.97
N HIS A 401 18.96 20.93 20.27
CA HIS A 401 20.28 21.20 20.86
C HIS A 401 20.40 22.61 21.42
N THR A 402 20.06 23.64 20.65
CA THR A 402 20.07 25.03 21.13
C THR A 402 18.69 25.68 21.07
N GLU A 403 18.36 26.46 22.10
CA GLU A 403 17.10 27.19 22.17
C GLU A 403 16.94 28.19 21.02
N ALA A 404 18.02 28.86 20.64
CA ALA A 404 18.01 29.84 19.55
C ALA A 404 17.65 29.20 18.20
N ALA A 405 18.25 28.05 17.85
CA ALA A 405 17.95 27.34 16.61
C ALA A 405 16.52 26.81 16.61
N PHE A 406 16.08 26.22 17.73
CA PHE A 406 14.72 25.71 17.88
C PHE A 406 13.67 26.83 17.76
N ARG A 407 13.88 27.95 18.44
CA ARG A 407 12.99 29.12 18.37
C ARG A 407 12.87 29.61 16.94
N ARG A 408 13.96 29.73 16.19
CA ARG A 408 13.93 30.15 14.77
C ARG A 408 13.07 29.21 13.91
N SER A 409 13.30 27.89 13.99
CA SER A 409 12.51 26.95 13.19
C SER A 409 11.04 26.92 13.61
N LEU A 410 10.75 27.11 14.91
CA LEU A 410 9.38 27.24 15.40
C LEU A 410 8.72 28.54 14.91
N GLU A 411 9.42 29.67 14.94
CA GLU A 411 8.94 30.94 14.38
C GLU A 411 8.62 30.82 12.89
N TRP A 412 9.51 30.17 12.12
CA TRP A 412 9.31 29.93 10.70
C TRP A 412 8.08 29.06 10.44
N TYR A 413 7.94 27.94 11.15
CA TYR A 413 6.77 27.06 11.03
C TYR A 413 5.48 27.78 11.43
N MET A 414 5.53 28.62 12.48
CA MET A 414 4.35 29.30 13.02
C MET A 414 3.95 30.57 12.26
N ALA A 415 4.85 31.14 11.45
CA ALA A 415 4.54 32.24 10.53
C ALA A 415 3.51 31.84 9.46
N ASP A 416 2.98 32.83 8.74
CA ASP A 416 2.17 32.57 7.55
C ASP A 416 3.07 31.93 6.49
N CYS A 417 2.92 30.62 6.32
CA CYS A 417 3.82 29.78 5.55
C CYS A 417 2.97 28.94 4.60
N GLU A 418 3.11 29.24 3.30
CA GLU A 418 2.39 28.57 2.20
C GLU A 418 2.56 27.05 2.23
N TYR A 419 3.71 26.58 2.72
CA TYR A 419 4.05 25.15 2.81
C TYR A 419 3.28 24.39 3.91
N PHE A 420 2.87 25.08 4.98
CA PHE A 420 2.20 24.48 6.13
C PHE A 420 0.96 25.28 6.48
N PRO A 421 -0.07 25.24 5.61
CA PRO A 421 -1.28 26.00 5.85
C PRO A 421 -1.98 25.49 7.10
N LYS A 422 -2.26 26.41 8.01
CA LYS A 422 -2.78 26.08 9.35
C LYS A 422 -4.29 26.18 9.38
N TYR A 423 -4.94 25.19 8.76
CA TYR A 423 -6.38 25.14 8.66
C TYR A 423 -7.03 24.67 9.97
N VAL A 424 -7.97 25.45 10.49
CA VAL A 424 -8.77 25.14 11.68
C VAL A 424 -10.22 24.98 11.27
N ALA A 425 -10.84 23.81 11.45
CA ALA A 425 -12.23 23.60 11.05
C ALA A 425 -13.20 24.55 11.78
N GLY A 426 -14.13 25.17 11.03
CA GLY A 426 -15.24 25.95 11.57
C GLY A 426 -16.30 25.03 12.20
N THR A 427 -16.89 25.45 13.32
CA THR A 427 -18.01 24.75 13.97
C THR A 427 -19.32 25.10 13.26
N THR A 428 -19.81 24.24 12.36
CA THR A 428 -21.21 24.30 11.89
C THR A 428 -22.05 23.21 12.56
N PRO A 429 -23.35 23.45 12.84
CA PRO A 429 -24.22 22.50 13.55
C PRO A 429 -24.40 21.15 12.84
N ALA A 430 -24.25 21.10 11.52
CA ALA A 430 -24.36 19.87 10.73
C ALA A 430 -23.18 18.90 10.91
N ALA A 431 -22.04 19.36 11.42
CA ALA A 431 -20.88 18.51 11.72
C ALA A 431 -20.98 17.76 13.06
N ALA A 432 -22.05 18.01 13.85
CA ALA A 432 -22.25 17.41 15.17
C ALA A 432 -22.65 15.92 15.14
N PHE A 433 -22.99 15.36 13.97
CA PHE A 433 -23.43 13.97 13.82
C PHE A 433 -22.35 13.00 13.32
N SER A 434 -21.12 13.46 13.09
CA SER A 434 -19.99 12.58 12.74
C SER A 434 -19.15 12.25 13.98
N THR A 435 -18.96 10.96 14.25
CA THR A 435 -18.19 10.41 15.37
C THR A 435 -16.67 10.56 15.24
N ALA A 436 -16.16 11.37 14.29
CA ALA A 436 -14.71 11.58 14.10
C ALA A 436 -14.16 13.01 14.37
N PRO A 437 -14.34 13.63 15.57
CA PRO A 437 -13.72 14.92 15.91
C PRO A 437 -12.24 14.87 16.32
N SER A 438 -11.60 13.71 16.53
CA SER A 438 -10.35 13.62 17.33
C SER A 438 -9.13 14.31 16.71
N ASP A 439 -8.76 14.01 15.47
CA ASP A 439 -7.42 14.37 14.96
C ASP A 439 -7.32 15.85 14.61
N ARG A 440 -8.42 16.47 14.15
CA ARG A 440 -8.49 17.91 13.87
C ARG A 440 -8.48 18.74 15.16
N LEU A 441 -9.16 18.25 16.21
CA LEU A 441 -9.09 18.86 17.53
C LEU A 441 -7.69 18.69 18.14
N GLN A 442 -7.05 17.53 17.95
CA GLN A 442 -5.67 17.28 18.39
C GLN A 442 -4.65 18.16 17.65
N HIS A 443 -4.78 18.32 16.32
CA HIS A 443 -3.91 19.22 15.55
C HIS A 443 -4.10 20.69 15.98
N ARG A 444 -5.34 21.15 16.16
CA ARG A 444 -5.64 22.48 16.70
C ARG A 444 -5.06 22.68 18.10
N ALA A 445 -5.19 21.69 18.98
CA ALA A 445 -4.60 21.73 20.31
C ALA A 445 -3.07 21.79 20.25
N CYS A 446 -2.45 21.01 19.35
CA CYS A 446 -1.02 21.04 19.10
C CYS A 446 -0.54 22.43 18.65
N LEU A 447 -1.21 23.06 17.68
CA LEU A 447 -0.88 24.42 17.23
C LEU A 447 -0.96 25.45 18.36
N ARG A 448 -1.98 25.35 19.24
CA ARG A 448 -2.07 26.21 20.43
C ARG A 448 -0.92 25.98 21.41
N LYS A 449 -0.52 24.72 21.64
CA LYS A 449 0.62 24.38 22.50
C LYS A 449 1.92 24.97 21.95
N LEU A 450 2.16 24.78 20.66
CA LEU A 450 3.33 25.33 19.97
C LEU A 450 3.33 26.87 20.00
N GLY A 451 2.17 27.51 19.88
CA GLY A 451 2.03 28.96 19.99
C GLY A 451 2.37 29.47 21.40
N GLY A 452 1.84 28.80 22.43
CA GLY A 452 2.18 29.12 23.82
C GLY A 452 3.66 28.91 24.15
N LEU A 453 4.27 27.84 23.61
CA LEU A 453 5.71 27.60 23.74
C LEU A 453 6.52 28.71 23.07
N LEU A 454 6.12 29.16 21.88
CA LEU A 454 6.80 30.22 21.17
C LEU A 454 6.78 31.55 21.95
N THR A 455 5.67 31.87 22.62
CA THR A 455 5.61 33.02 23.55
C THR A 455 6.56 32.83 24.75
N GLN A 456 6.63 31.62 25.32
CA GLN A 456 7.56 31.33 26.43
C GLN A 456 9.04 31.50 26.03
N LEU A 457 9.38 31.21 24.77
CA LEU A 457 10.72 31.40 24.20
C LEU A 457 11.02 32.87 23.80
N GLY A 458 10.12 33.80 24.14
CA GLY A 458 10.31 35.24 23.96
C GLY A 458 10.07 35.76 22.54
N SER A 459 9.31 35.05 21.70
CA SER A 459 8.93 35.56 20.38
C SER A 459 7.72 36.51 20.47
N GLU A 460 7.83 37.64 19.79
CA GLU A 460 6.77 38.66 19.68
C GLU A 460 5.86 38.48 18.45
N LYS A 461 6.16 37.50 17.58
CA LYS A 461 5.42 37.28 16.33
C LYS A 461 4.00 36.76 16.61
N ARG A 462 3.01 37.35 15.93
CA ARG A 462 1.62 36.87 15.93
C ARG A 462 1.49 35.64 15.02
N PHE A 463 0.77 34.64 15.52
CA PHE A 463 0.52 33.38 14.82
C PHE A 463 -0.71 33.48 13.91
N PHE A 464 -0.57 33.00 12.67
CA PHE A 464 -1.66 32.94 11.69
C PHE A 464 -2.33 31.55 11.67
N HIS A 465 -3.66 31.53 11.62
CA HIS A 465 -4.45 30.34 11.32
C HIS A 465 -5.69 30.73 10.52
N GLU A 466 -6.07 29.90 9.56
CA GLU A 466 -7.23 30.14 8.69
C GLU A 466 -8.32 29.12 8.98
N VAL A 467 -9.59 29.57 8.98
CA VAL A 467 -10.74 28.67 9.16
C VAL A 467 -11.27 28.25 7.81
N VAL A 468 -11.05 26.99 7.43
CA VAL A 468 -11.44 26.47 6.10
C VAL A 468 -12.47 25.35 6.21
N LEU A 469 -13.46 25.37 5.31
CA LEU A 469 -14.45 24.32 5.14
C LEU A 469 -13.82 23.13 4.40
N PRO A 470 -14.04 21.88 4.84
CA PRO A 470 -13.39 20.73 4.20
C PRO A 470 -13.82 20.57 2.74
N THR A 471 -12.84 20.35 1.86
CA THR A 471 -13.05 19.90 0.49
C THR A 471 -13.66 18.51 0.51
N ILE A 472 -14.83 18.36 -0.11
CA ILE A 472 -15.55 17.09 -0.23
C ILE A 472 -15.22 16.50 -1.60
N PHE A 473 -14.53 15.36 -1.64
CA PHE A 473 -14.31 14.60 -2.86
C PHE A 473 -15.41 13.54 -3.00
N THR A 474 -15.88 13.30 -4.23
CA THR A 474 -16.83 12.20 -4.46
C THR A 474 -16.08 10.92 -4.86
N GLN A 475 -16.61 9.77 -4.45
CA GLN A 475 -16.09 8.44 -4.83
C GLN A 475 -16.02 8.23 -6.37
N ALA A 476 -16.74 9.05 -7.14
CA ALA A 476 -16.67 9.05 -8.59
C ALA A 476 -15.38 9.71 -9.12
N ASP A 477 -14.95 10.82 -8.49
CA ASP A 477 -13.75 11.58 -8.86
C ASP A 477 -12.47 10.76 -8.60
N GLU A 478 -12.44 9.98 -7.51
CA GLU A 478 -11.33 9.09 -7.16
C GLU A 478 -11.18 7.91 -8.13
N ARG A 479 -12.32 7.31 -8.54
CA ARG A 479 -12.34 6.22 -9.50
C ARG A 479 -11.93 6.71 -10.90
N GLU A 480 -12.31 7.93 -11.26
CA GLU A 480 -11.94 8.57 -12.52
C GLU A 480 -10.44 8.88 -12.56
N SER A 481 -9.88 9.48 -11.51
CA SER A 481 -8.45 9.82 -11.44
C SER A 481 -7.52 8.59 -11.47
N LEU A 482 -7.85 7.52 -10.72
CA LEU A 482 -7.07 6.28 -10.73
C LEU A 482 -7.17 5.54 -12.08
N LEU A 483 -8.35 5.55 -12.70
CA LEU A 483 -8.53 4.95 -14.03
C LEU A 483 -7.84 5.75 -15.13
N GLU A 484 -7.78 7.07 -15.02
CA GLU A 484 -7.06 7.94 -15.94
C GLU A 484 -5.54 7.80 -15.79
N ALA A 485 -5.03 7.66 -14.55
CA ALA A 485 -3.64 7.33 -14.27
C ALA A 485 -3.21 6.02 -14.95
N LEU A 486 -3.97 4.95 -14.68
CA LEU A 486 -3.75 3.64 -15.29
C LEU A 486 -3.90 3.67 -16.82
N GLN A 487 -4.72 4.55 -17.39
CA GLN A 487 -4.87 4.70 -18.85
C GLN A 487 -3.70 5.43 -19.51
N ARG A 488 -3.10 6.40 -18.81
CA ARG A 488 -1.93 7.16 -19.29
C ARG A 488 -0.65 6.32 -19.31
N ASP A 489 -0.51 5.42 -18.34
CA ASP A 489 0.76 4.81 -17.95
C ASP A 489 0.94 3.35 -18.40
N LEU A 490 -0.16 2.67 -18.72
CA LEU A 490 -0.14 1.33 -19.27
C LEU A 490 0.71 1.17 -20.55
N PRO A 491 0.80 2.14 -21.48
CA PRO A 491 1.65 2.03 -22.68
C PRO A 491 3.15 1.85 -22.39
N SER A 492 3.67 2.46 -21.31
CA SER A 492 5.07 2.41 -20.92
C SER A 492 5.41 1.09 -20.22
N LEU A 493 4.48 0.57 -19.40
CA LEU A 493 4.59 -0.76 -18.76
C LEU A 493 4.64 -1.91 -19.79
N LEU A 494 3.96 -1.73 -20.93
CA LEU A 494 3.86 -2.74 -21.99
C LEU A 494 5.10 -2.80 -22.90
N ARG A 495 6.01 -1.81 -22.85
CA ARG A 495 7.26 -1.82 -23.64
C ARG A 495 8.25 -2.87 -23.17
N HIS A 496 8.24 -3.19 -21.87
CA HIS A 496 9.15 -4.14 -21.21
C HIS A 496 8.69 -5.60 -21.29
N ILE A 497 7.60 -5.86 -22.02
CA ILE A 497 7.15 -7.23 -22.31
C ILE A 497 8.05 -7.79 -23.43
N PRO A 498 8.69 -8.96 -23.22
CA PRO A 498 9.53 -9.59 -24.23
C PRO A 498 8.78 -9.83 -25.54
N ASP A 499 9.44 -9.58 -26.68
CA ASP A 499 8.81 -9.69 -27.99
C ASP A 499 8.69 -11.16 -28.49
N ALA A 500 9.48 -12.09 -27.94
CA ALA A 500 9.58 -13.51 -28.33
C ALA A 500 8.83 -14.49 -27.38
N ASP A 501 9.03 -15.81 -27.56
CA ASP A 501 8.31 -16.96 -26.94
C ASP A 501 8.09 -16.93 -25.41
N ASP A 502 8.75 -16.01 -24.69
CA ASP A 502 8.54 -15.70 -23.26
C ASP A 502 7.41 -14.68 -23.01
N ALA A 503 6.50 -14.48 -23.97
CA ALA A 503 5.34 -13.62 -23.81
C ALA A 503 4.46 -14.12 -22.64
N SER A 504 4.06 -13.21 -21.74
CA SER A 504 3.18 -13.56 -20.62
C SER A 504 1.90 -14.27 -21.09
N PRO A 505 1.28 -15.15 -20.27
CA PRO A 505 0.04 -15.84 -20.65
C PRO A 505 -1.05 -14.89 -21.18
N PHE A 506 -1.13 -13.68 -20.64
CA PHE A 506 -1.99 -12.59 -21.12
C PHE A 506 -1.70 -12.20 -22.58
N MET A 507 -0.43 -11.99 -22.91
CA MET A 507 -0.02 -11.57 -24.25
C MET A 507 -0.18 -12.68 -25.28
N GLN A 508 -0.01 -13.95 -24.88
CA GLN A 508 -0.28 -15.09 -25.74
C GLN A 508 -1.75 -15.11 -26.17
N VAL A 509 -2.68 -14.96 -25.23
CA VAL A 509 -4.14 -14.91 -25.53
C VAL A 509 -4.48 -13.68 -26.37
N TYR A 510 -3.94 -12.51 -26.03
CA TYR A 510 -4.19 -11.29 -26.78
C TYR A 510 -3.69 -11.37 -28.24
N ARG A 511 -2.53 -11.99 -28.48
CA ARG A 511 -2.01 -12.28 -29.83
C ARG A 511 -2.88 -13.27 -30.60
N ILE A 512 -3.32 -14.34 -29.95
CA ILE A 512 -4.26 -15.32 -30.52
C ILE A 512 -5.54 -14.64 -31.05
N LEU A 513 -6.01 -13.61 -30.34
CA LEU A 513 -7.19 -12.83 -30.73
C LEU A 513 -6.94 -11.78 -31.82
N GLY A 514 -5.74 -11.78 -32.42
CA GLY A 514 -5.32 -10.86 -33.49
C GLY A 514 -4.87 -9.50 -32.96
N GLY A 515 -4.37 -9.45 -31.72
CA GLY A 515 -3.72 -8.28 -31.13
C GLY A 515 -2.20 -8.31 -31.30
N SER A 516 -1.57 -7.16 -31.13
CA SER A 516 -0.13 -6.94 -31.21
C SER A 516 0.28 -5.89 -30.18
N LYS A 517 1.59 -5.76 -29.90
CA LYS A 517 2.08 -4.76 -28.92
C LYS A 517 1.68 -3.35 -29.35
N GLU A 518 1.67 -3.10 -30.65
CA GLU A 518 1.30 -1.85 -31.31
C GLU A 518 -0.19 -1.53 -31.14
N THR A 519 -1.07 -2.53 -31.24
CA THR A 519 -2.53 -2.33 -31.12
C THR A 519 -3.03 -2.34 -29.67
N LEU A 520 -2.22 -2.84 -28.73
CA LEU A 520 -2.64 -3.09 -27.34
C LEU A 520 -3.09 -1.81 -26.64
N GLN A 521 -2.37 -0.70 -26.83
CA GLN A 521 -2.72 0.59 -26.24
C GLN A 521 -4.11 1.06 -26.68
N GLU A 522 -4.39 1.09 -27.98
CA GLU A 522 -5.68 1.53 -28.50
C GLU A 522 -6.83 0.62 -28.05
N ASP A 523 -6.58 -0.69 -28.01
CA ASP A 523 -7.58 -1.66 -27.59
C ASP A 523 -7.89 -1.58 -26.08
N LEU A 524 -6.88 -1.25 -25.27
CA LEU A 524 -7.05 -0.98 -23.84
C LEU A 524 -7.83 0.31 -23.57
N ILE A 525 -7.61 1.35 -24.37
CA ILE A 525 -8.38 2.60 -24.33
C ILE A 525 -9.83 2.33 -24.73
N GLN A 526 -10.03 1.59 -25.83
CA GLN A 526 -11.36 1.30 -26.33
C GLN A 526 -12.17 0.43 -25.35
N SER A 527 -11.56 -0.62 -24.78
CA SER A 527 -12.21 -1.45 -23.76
C SER A 527 -12.57 -0.66 -22.49
N ALA A 528 -11.76 0.33 -22.10
CA ALA A 528 -12.08 1.23 -20.99
C ALA A 528 -13.31 2.11 -21.31
N ARG A 529 -13.38 2.66 -22.54
CA ARG A 529 -14.54 3.43 -23.01
C ARG A 529 -15.81 2.59 -23.07
N MET A 530 -15.70 1.33 -23.48
CA MET A 530 -16.82 0.37 -23.47
C MET A 530 -17.36 0.16 -22.04
N LEU A 531 -16.48 -0.05 -21.05
CA LEU A 531 -16.92 -0.17 -19.66
C LEU A 531 -17.53 1.14 -19.13
N LYS A 532 -16.94 2.31 -19.46
CA LYS A 532 -17.46 3.62 -19.08
C LYS A 532 -18.88 3.83 -19.63
N LEU A 533 -19.11 3.49 -20.89
CA LEU A 533 -20.43 3.62 -21.51
C LEU A 533 -21.46 2.71 -20.83
N ARG A 534 -21.13 1.44 -20.55
CA ARG A 534 -22.01 0.54 -19.79
C ARG A 534 -22.40 1.13 -18.44
N ILE A 535 -21.42 1.65 -17.69
CA ILE A 535 -21.65 2.24 -16.36
C ILE A 535 -22.49 3.51 -16.48
N LYS A 536 -22.22 4.39 -17.45
CA LYS A 536 -22.99 5.62 -17.65
C LYS A 536 -24.43 5.33 -18.04
N ILE A 537 -24.70 4.32 -18.86
CA ILE A 537 -26.07 3.86 -19.14
C ILE A 537 -26.77 3.43 -17.84
N ASP A 538 -26.09 2.68 -16.97
CA ASP A 538 -26.64 2.27 -15.67
C ASP A 538 -26.90 3.43 -14.71
N VAL A 539 -26.05 4.46 -14.73
CA VAL A 539 -26.17 5.67 -13.89
C VAL A 539 -27.25 6.62 -14.41
N TRP A 540 -27.27 6.89 -15.71
CA TRP A 540 -28.22 7.81 -16.33
C TRP A 540 -29.64 7.26 -16.40
N SER A 541 -29.79 5.93 -16.42
CA SER A 541 -31.10 5.28 -16.40
C SER A 541 -31.67 5.04 -14.99
N ARG A 542 -31.08 5.62 -13.94
CA ARG A 542 -31.63 5.52 -12.57
C ARG A 542 -33.04 6.12 -12.52
N GLY A 543 -34.01 5.34 -12.05
CA GLY A 543 -35.43 5.72 -12.00
C GLY A 543 -36.24 5.32 -13.23
N VAL A 544 -35.62 4.71 -14.24
CA VAL A 544 -36.29 4.12 -15.41
C VAL A 544 -36.67 2.65 -15.12
N ASP A 545 -37.72 2.15 -15.78
CA ASP A 545 -38.18 0.76 -15.70
C ASP A 545 -37.04 -0.26 -15.93
N GLU A 546 -36.98 -1.29 -15.10
CA GLU A 546 -35.85 -2.24 -15.11
C GLU A 546 -35.86 -3.13 -16.37
N ASN A 547 -37.01 -3.42 -16.97
CA ASN A 547 -37.05 -4.18 -18.22
C ASN A 547 -36.44 -3.36 -19.36
N LEU A 548 -36.77 -2.06 -19.44
CA LEU A 548 -36.15 -1.17 -20.41
C LEU A 548 -34.65 -1.00 -20.18
N ARG A 549 -34.21 -0.92 -18.91
CA ARG A 549 -32.79 -0.89 -18.55
C ARG A 549 -32.08 -2.19 -18.93
N HIS A 550 -32.73 -3.33 -18.76
CA HIS A 550 -32.22 -4.63 -19.19
C HIS A 550 -32.07 -4.68 -20.72
N SER A 551 -33.10 -4.31 -21.48
CA SER A 551 -33.04 -4.27 -22.95
C SER A 551 -31.93 -3.34 -23.47
N ASN A 552 -31.69 -2.21 -22.81
CA ASN A 552 -30.59 -1.30 -23.17
C ASN A 552 -29.20 -1.92 -22.92
N ARG A 553 -29.05 -2.72 -21.86
CA ARG A 553 -27.80 -3.47 -21.60
C ARG A 553 -27.60 -4.57 -22.63
N GLU A 554 -28.65 -5.32 -22.96
CA GLU A 554 -28.59 -6.36 -23.99
C GLU A 554 -28.22 -5.76 -25.34
N TYR A 555 -28.87 -4.68 -25.75
CA TYR A 555 -28.54 -3.96 -26.98
C TYR A 555 -27.07 -3.51 -27.02
N LEU A 556 -26.56 -2.95 -25.92
CA LEU A 556 -25.17 -2.52 -25.84
C LEU A 556 -24.19 -3.71 -25.98
N ILE A 557 -24.50 -4.84 -25.35
CA ILE A 557 -23.69 -6.04 -25.45
C ILE A 557 -23.71 -6.60 -26.88
N GLU A 558 -24.86 -6.62 -27.56
CA GLU A 558 -24.94 -7.01 -28.97
C GLU A 558 -24.02 -6.16 -29.86
N GLN A 559 -23.94 -4.85 -29.62
CA GLN A 559 -22.98 -4.00 -30.33
C GLN A 559 -21.53 -4.36 -30.00
N TYR A 560 -21.23 -4.72 -28.75
CA TYR A 560 -19.88 -5.10 -28.34
C TYR A 560 -19.45 -6.45 -28.88
N LEU A 561 -20.38 -7.40 -29.05
CA LEU A 561 -20.11 -8.70 -29.65
C LEU A 561 -19.65 -8.61 -31.10
N MET A 562 -19.97 -7.52 -31.80
CA MET A 562 -19.53 -7.23 -33.17
C MET A 562 -18.13 -6.59 -33.25
N LEU A 563 -17.55 -6.16 -32.13
CA LEU A 563 -16.23 -5.54 -32.10
C LEU A 563 -15.09 -6.56 -32.28
N PRO A 564 -13.88 -6.11 -32.64
CA PRO A 564 -12.70 -6.98 -32.70
C PRO A 564 -12.53 -7.80 -31.42
N ARG A 565 -12.30 -9.10 -31.59
CA ARG A 565 -12.30 -10.11 -30.51
C ARG A 565 -11.38 -9.73 -29.35
N ARG A 566 -10.20 -9.18 -29.68
CA ARG A 566 -9.22 -8.65 -28.73
C ARG A 566 -9.73 -7.51 -27.86
N ARG A 567 -10.52 -6.57 -28.41
CA ARG A 567 -11.12 -5.45 -27.66
C ARG A 567 -12.22 -5.93 -26.73
N PHE A 568 -13.03 -6.86 -27.23
CA PHE A 568 -14.12 -7.44 -26.46
C PHE A 568 -13.60 -8.29 -25.29
N TRP A 569 -12.56 -9.10 -25.52
CA TRP A 569 -11.89 -9.85 -24.45
C TRP A 569 -11.30 -8.93 -23.37
N LEU A 570 -10.62 -7.84 -23.74
CA LEU A 570 -10.13 -6.84 -22.77
C LEU A 570 -11.27 -6.20 -21.98
N TYR A 571 -12.42 -5.95 -22.62
CA TYR A 571 -13.62 -5.48 -21.93
C TYR A 571 -14.12 -6.49 -20.88
N LEU A 572 -14.17 -7.79 -21.21
CA LEU A 572 -14.54 -8.84 -20.24
C LEU A 572 -13.57 -8.91 -19.05
N LYS A 573 -12.26 -8.78 -19.31
CA LYS A 573 -11.24 -8.69 -18.25
C LYS A 573 -11.49 -7.53 -17.29
N ARG A 574 -11.85 -6.36 -17.82
CA ARG A 574 -12.18 -5.19 -17.01
C ARG A 574 -13.49 -5.37 -16.22
N CYS A 575 -14.49 -6.02 -16.80
CA CYS A 575 -15.73 -6.36 -16.10
C CYS A 575 -15.45 -7.27 -14.91
N ARG A 576 -14.65 -8.33 -15.09
CA ARG A 576 -14.24 -9.25 -14.03
C ARG A 576 -13.49 -8.53 -12.91
N LEU A 577 -12.49 -7.71 -13.26
CA LEU A 577 -11.76 -6.92 -12.28
C LEU A 577 -12.69 -5.97 -11.50
N SER A 578 -13.68 -5.35 -12.16
CA SER A 578 -14.64 -4.47 -11.48
C SER A 578 -15.58 -5.23 -10.55
N GLU A 579 -16.02 -6.43 -10.91
CA GLU A 579 -16.88 -7.26 -10.06
C GLU A 579 -16.10 -7.82 -8.87
N ASP A 580 -14.88 -8.32 -9.08
CA ASP A 580 -13.97 -8.78 -8.02
C ASP A 580 -13.75 -7.66 -6.98
N MET A 581 -13.54 -6.42 -7.46
CA MET A 581 -13.39 -5.22 -6.61
C MET A 581 -14.68 -4.78 -5.89
N GLU A 582 -15.86 -5.07 -6.43
CA GLU A 582 -17.15 -4.77 -5.78
C GLU A 582 -17.50 -5.83 -4.72
N HIS A 583 -17.24 -7.13 -4.98
CA HIS A 583 -17.43 -8.21 -4.00
C HIS A 583 -16.49 -8.06 -2.80
N HIS A 584 -15.33 -7.40 -2.96
CA HIS A 584 -14.46 -7.01 -1.86
C HIS A 584 -15.08 -6.02 -0.87
N LYS A 585 -16.09 -5.24 -1.28
CA LYS A 585 -16.81 -4.35 -0.37
C LYS A 585 -17.84 -5.07 0.50
N GLU A 586 -18.26 -6.28 0.10
CA GLU A 586 -19.32 -7.04 0.78
C GLU A 586 -18.84 -8.40 1.37
N GLY A 587 -17.69 -8.95 0.97
CA GLY A 587 -17.23 -10.29 1.37
C GLY A 587 -15.73 -10.44 1.71
N GLN A 588 -15.44 -11.14 2.81
CA GLN A 588 -14.14 -11.42 3.41
C GLN A 588 -13.32 -12.53 2.68
N HIS A 589 -13.04 -12.39 1.38
CA HIS A 589 -12.11 -13.30 0.69
C HIS A 589 -11.03 -12.54 -0.12
N PRO A 590 -9.74 -12.95 -0.04
CA PRO A 590 -8.67 -12.33 -0.81
C PRO A 590 -8.78 -12.72 -2.29
N VAL A 591 -8.64 -11.75 -3.19
CA VAL A 591 -8.47 -12.04 -4.62
C VAL A 591 -7.02 -12.43 -4.83
N ASN A 592 -6.83 -13.65 -5.30
CA ASN A 592 -5.59 -14.08 -5.90
C ASN A 592 -5.58 -13.54 -7.35
N LEU A 593 -5.09 -12.31 -7.52
CA LEU A 593 -5.02 -11.58 -8.80
C LEU A 593 -4.34 -12.41 -9.90
N HIS A 594 -3.44 -13.32 -9.49
CA HIS A 594 -2.70 -14.21 -10.40
C HIS A 594 -3.57 -15.34 -10.98
N THR A 595 -4.65 -15.75 -10.31
CA THR A 595 -5.57 -16.82 -10.77
C THR A 595 -6.90 -16.30 -11.33
N SER A 596 -7.44 -15.16 -10.85
CA SER A 596 -8.75 -14.67 -11.36
C SER A 596 -8.65 -13.95 -12.71
N VAL A 597 -7.51 -13.35 -13.03
CA VAL A 597 -7.34 -12.52 -14.25
C VAL A 597 -6.56 -13.23 -15.36
N LEU A 598 -5.66 -14.16 -15.04
CA LEU A 598 -4.72 -14.75 -16.02
C LEU A 598 -5.13 -16.14 -16.56
N ASP A 599 -6.03 -16.86 -15.89
CA ASP A 599 -6.57 -18.17 -16.33
C ASP A 599 -8.09 -18.26 -16.14
N ALA A 600 -8.81 -17.25 -16.64
CA ALA A 600 -10.26 -17.20 -16.55
C ALA A 600 -10.93 -18.07 -17.65
N PRO A 601 -12.20 -18.47 -17.49
CA PRO A 601 -12.93 -19.26 -18.48
C PRO A 601 -12.94 -18.66 -19.90
N GLU A 602 -13.01 -17.33 -20.02
CA GLU A 602 -12.90 -16.63 -21.30
C GLU A 602 -11.53 -16.80 -21.99
N ASP A 603 -10.45 -17.03 -21.25
CA ASP A 603 -9.10 -17.28 -21.82
C ASP A 603 -8.98 -18.68 -22.38
N ILE A 604 -9.61 -19.66 -21.72
CA ILE A 604 -9.68 -21.04 -22.20
C ILE A 604 -10.44 -21.08 -23.52
N ILE A 605 -11.57 -20.35 -23.61
CA ILE A 605 -12.32 -20.19 -24.85
C ILE A 605 -11.51 -19.46 -25.93
N ALA A 606 -10.79 -18.39 -25.57
CA ALA A 606 -9.93 -17.67 -26.50
C ALA A 606 -8.80 -18.54 -27.05
N ARG A 607 -8.15 -19.36 -26.20
CA ARG A 607 -7.11 -20.33 -26.61
C ARG A 607 -7.68 -21.42 -27.52
N ALA A 608 -8.92 -21.84 -27.28
CA ALA A 608 -9.64 -22.83 -28.08
C ALA A 608 -10.27 -22.29 -29.39
N TRP A 609 -9.94 -21.06 -29.81
CA TRP A 609 -10.60 -20.41 -30.95
C TRP A 609 -10.66 -21.25 -32.24
N ARG A 610 -9.67 -22.14 -32.48
CA ARG A 610 -9.58 -22.98 -33.69
C ARG A 610 -10.75 -23.96 -33.84
N VAL A 611 -11.34 -24.40 -32.73
CA VAL A 611 -12.49 -25.32 -32.74
C VAL A 611 -13.83 -24.59 -32.69
N THR A 612 -13.82 -23.26 -32.51
CA THR A 612 -15.03 -22.44 -32.45
C THR A 612 -15.53 -22.06 -33.83
N LYS A 613 -16.86 -22.00 -33.99
CA LYS A 613 -17.47 -21.54 -35.25
C LYS A 613 -17.07 -20.09 -35.56
N PRO A 614 -16.75 -19.75 -36.82
CA PRO A 614 -16.52 -18.36 -37.23
C PRO A 614 -17.65 -17.43 -36.77
N GLY A 615 -17.30 -16.30 -36.16
CA GLY A 615 -18.25 -15.32 -35.62
C GLY A 615 -18.84 -15.65 -34.24
N SER A 616 -18.59 -16.84 -33.69
CA SER A 616 -19.17 -17.26 -32.41
C SER A 616 -18.25 -17.08 -31.20
N LEU A 617 -16.96 -16.77 -31.42
CA LEU A 617 -15.97 -16.69 -30.36
C LEU A 617 -16.32 -15.63 -29.29
N ASN A 618 -16.72 -14.42 -29.68
CA ASN A 618 -17.09 -13.36 -28.74
C ASN A 618 -18.29 -13.77 -27.87
N HIS A 619 -19.27 -14.45 -28.45
CA HIS A 619 -20.44 -14.96 -27.72
C HIS A 619 -20.03 -16.01 -26.68
N LEU A 620 -19.17 -16.95 -27.07
CA LEU A 620 -18.67 -17.98 -26.14
C LEU A 620 -17.84 -17.36 -25.01
N MET A 621 -16.97 -16.39 -25.30
CA MET A 621 -16.21 -15.66 -24.27
C MET A 621 -17.14 -14.90 -23.32
N TYR A 622 -18.14 -14.19 -23.86
CA TYR A 622 -19.12 -13.45 -23.07
C TYR A 622 -19.90 -14.36 -22.11
N TRP A 623 -20.40 -15.48 -22.63
CA TRP A 623 -21.16 -16.44 -21.82
C TRP A 623 -20.29 -17.12 -20.77
N ALA A 624 -19.06 -17.52 -21.13
CA ALA A 624 -18.13 -18.12 -20.17
C ALA A 624 -17.80 -17.15 -19.03
N ALA A 625 -17.49 -15.89 -19.35
CA ALA A 625 -17.23 -14.84 -18.36
C ALA A 625 -18.46 -14.55 -17.50
N GLY A 626 -19.62 -14.32 -18.12
CA GLY A 626 -20.86 -14.00 -17.42
C GLY A 626 -21.35 -15.12 -16.49
N LYS A 627 -21.34 -16.38 -16.95
CA LYS A 627 -21.75 -17.53 -16.13
C LYS A 627 -20.76 -17.84 -15.00
N SER A 628 -19.46 -17.61 -15.24
CA SER A 628 -18.43 -17.69 -14.20
C SER A 628 -18.67 -16.65 -13.09
N LEU A 629 -18.94 -15.39 -13.46
CA LEU A 629 -19.23 -14.30 -12.51
C LEU A 629 -20.56 -14.50 -11.76
N LEU A 630 -21.55 -15.15 -12.40
CA LEU A 630 -22.80 -15.51 -11.75
C LEU A 630 -22.62 -16.62 -10.71
N LYS A 631 -21.74 -17.59 -10.96
CA LYS A 631 -21.42 -18.67 -10.01
C LYS A 631 -20.63 -18.21 -8.78
N SER A 632 -19.95 -17.07 -8.85
CA SER A 632 -19.21 -16.51 -7.71
C SER A 632 -20.08 -15.69 -6.74
N ARG A 633 -21.40 -15.58 -6.98
CA ARG A 633 -22.39 -15.00 -6.04
C ARG A 633 -22.96 -16.10 -5.10
N PRO A 634 -23.66 -15.77 -3.99
CA PRO A 634 -23.55 -16.43 -2.68
C PRO A 634 -23.67 -17.97 -2.64
N PRO A 635 -23.08 -18.62 -1.60
CA PRO A 635 -22.76 -20.06 -1.53
C PRO A 635 -23.92 -21.07 -1.60
N ASP A 636 -25.17 -20.61 -1.69
CA ASP A 636 -26.36 -21.46 -1.75
C ASP A 636 -26.84 -21.74 -3.18
N PHE A 637 -26.12 -21.27 -4.21
CA PHE A 637 -26.48 -21.53 -5.61
C PHE A 637 -25.98 -22.90 -6.09
N ASP A 638 -26.84 -23.90 -5.98
CA ASP A 638 -26.73 -25.15 -6.74
C ASP A 638 -27.64 -25.05 -7.98
N PRO A 639 -27.10 -25.07 -9.22
CA PRO A 639 -27.92 -25.04 -10.45
C PRO A 639 -28.92 -26.20 -10.53
N TRP A 640 -28.75 -27.24 -9.72
CA TRP A 640 -29.61 -28.43 -9.65
C TRP A 640 -30.38 -28.57 -8.33
N ALA A 641 -30.38 -27.56 -7.46
CA ALA A 641 -31.22 -27.56 -6.27
C ALA A 641 -32.69 -27.79 -6.65
N ARG A 642 -33.36 -28.72 -5.96
CA ARG A 642 -34.79 -29.04 -6.17
C ARG A 642 -35.60 -27.73 -6.15
N ILE A 643 -36.22 -27.34 -7.28
CA ILE A 643 -37.06 -26.15 -7.35
C ILE A 643 -38.32 -26.42 -6.49
N LYS A 644 -38.29 -25.98 -5.24
CA LYS A 644 -39.37 -26.24 -4.27
C LYS A 644 -40.56 -25.29 -4.41
N SER A 645 -40.43 -24.18 -5.15
CA SER A 645 -41.54 -23.26 -5.46
C SER A 645 -41.30 -22.41 -6.72
N LEU A 646 -42.39 -22.01 -7.40
CA LEU A 646 -42.40 -21.05 -8.53
C LEU A 646 -42.34 -19.58 -8.07
N GLY A 647 -41.73 -19.28 -6.91
CA GLY A 647 -41.50 -17.91 -6.48
C GLY A 647 -40.44 -17.19 -7.32
N HIS A 648 -40.18 -15.90 -7.06
CA HIS A 648 -39.20 -15.07 -7.78
C HIS A 648 -37.82 -15.75 -7.94
N ARG A 649 -37.34 -16.46 -6.91
CA ARG A 649 -36.08 -17.23 -6.98
C ARG A 649 -36.19 -18.46 -7.88
N GLY A 650 -37.30 -19.19 -7.86
CA GLY A 650 -37.53 -20.33 -8.75
C GLY A 650 -37.66 -19.93 -10.23
N ILE A 651 -38.29 -18.77 -10.51
CA ILE A 651 -38.39 -18.21 -11.86
C ILE A 651 -37.02 -17.73 -12.38
N GLN A 652 -36.22 -17.08 -11.54
CA GLN A 652 -34.83 -16.73 -11.89
C GLN A 652 -33.97 -17.97 -12.15
N HIS A 653 -34.13 -19.02 -11.34
CA HIS A 653 -33.45 -20.30 -11.52
C HIS A 653 -33.84 -20.96 -12.85
N LEU A 654 -35.13 -20.97 -13.19
CA LEU A 654 -35.64 -21.51 -14.45
C LEU A 654 -35.13 -20.71 -15.65
N ALA A 655 -35.18 -19.37 -15.59
CA ALA A 655 -34.65 -18.50 -16.66
C ALA A 655 -33.14 -18.70 -16.89
N MET A 656 -32.37 -18.96 -15.82
CA MET A 656 -30.93 -19.26 -15.95
C MET A 656 -30.63 -20.61 -16.60
N VAL A 657 -31.47 -21.63 -16.36
CA VAL A 657 -31.40 -22.94 -17.02
C VAL A 657 -31.82 -22.86 -18.49
N GLN A 658 -32.82 -22.02 -18.79
CA GLN A 658 -33.30 -21.76 -20.16
C GLN A 658 -32.34 -20.91 -20.99
N ALA A 659 -31.45 -20.13 -20.34
CA ALA A 659 -30.42 -19.33 -21.01
C ALA A 659 -29.15 -20.11 -21.41
N PHE A 660 -29.10 -21.43 -21.19
CA PHE A 660 -28.04 -22.28 -21.74
C PHE A 660 -28.40 -22.62 -23.19
N ALA A 661 -27.66 -22.09 -24.16
CA ALA A 661 -27.93 -22.30 -25.58
C ALA A 661 -26.87 -23.19 -26.25
N PHE A 662 -27.28 -23.78 -27.38
CA PHE A 662 -26.56 -24.75 -28.23
C PHE A 662 -25.05 -24.53 -28.41
N CYS A 663 -24.34 -25.66 -28.53
CA CYS A 663 -22.90 -25.71 -28.72
C CYS A 663 -22.46 -24.98 -29.99
N ARG A 664 -21.59 -23.96 -29.84
CA ARG A 664 -20.97 -23.22 -30.97
C ARG A 664 -19.53 -23.71 -31.27
N ILE A 665 -19.20 -24.93 -30.85
CA ILE A 665 -17.98 -25.65 -31.24
C ILE A 665 -18.32 -26.53 -32.45
N LEU A 666 -17.57 -26.38 -33.54
CA LEU A 666 -17.97 -26.85 -34.86
C LEU A 666 -18.19 -28.37 -34.94
N LYS A 667 -17.23 -29.16 -34.44
CA LYS A 667 -17.32 -30.64 -34.47
C LYS A 667 -18.43 -31.18 -33.57
N ILE A 668 -18.74 -30.47 -32.48
CA ILE A 668 -19.84 -30.84 -31.59
C ILE A 668 -21.17 -30.48 -32.25
N GLU A 669 -21.30 -29.31 -32.89
CA GLU A 669 -22.49 -28.94 -33.66
C GLU A 669 -22.77 -29.96 -34.78
N GLN A 670 -21.73 -30.43 -35.48
CA GLN A 670 -21.81 -31.49 -36.49
C GLN A 670 -22.22 -32.85 -35.90
N PHE A 671 -21.68 -33.23 -34.75
CA PHE A 671 -22.10 -34.44 -34.06
C PHE A 671 -23.57 -34.34 -33.61
N CYS A 672 -23.94 -33.21 -32.99
CA CYS A 672 -25.28 -32.91 -32.53
C CYS A 672 -26.31 -32.95 -33.67
N SER A 673 -25.98 -32.47 -34.87
CA SER A 673 -26.91 -32.50 -36.01
C SER A 673 -27.20 -33.92 -36.51
N VAL A 674 -26.26 -34.85 -36.33
CA VAL A 674 -26.42 -36.28 -36.67
C VAL A 674 -27.29 -36.99 -35.63
N ILE A 675 -27.15 -36.69 -34.34
CA ILE A 675 -27.89 -37.36 -33.26
C ILE A 675 -29.23 -36.70 -32.92
N ALA A 676 -29.42 -35.42 -33.27
CA ALA A 676 -30.63 -34.66 -32.94
C ALA A 676 -31.95 -35.31 -33.40
N PRO A 677 -32.04 -35.95 -34.59
CA PRO A 677 -33.24 -36.69 -34.98
C PRO A 677 -33.56 -37.86 -34.03
N GLY A 678 -32.54 -38.61 -33.60
CA GLY A 678 -32.69 -39.73 -32.66
C GLY A 678 -33.01 -39.27 -31.24
N ALA A 679 -32.42 -38.15 -30.79
CA ALA A 679 -32.71 -37.53 -29.50
C ALA A 679 -34.15 -37.00 -29.40
N ARG A 680 -34.71 -36.45 -30.50
CA ARG A 680 -36.12 -36.03 -30.57
C ARG A 680 -37.09 -37.19 -30.44
N LEU A 681 -36.74 -38.36 -30.99
CA LEU A 681 -37.50 -39.61 -30.85
C LEU A 681 -37.39 -40.19 -29.43
N ALA A 682 -36.22 -40.06 -28.81
CA ALA A 682 -35.96 -40.46 -27.43
C ALA A 682 -36.49 -39.45 -26.38
N ALA A 683 -36.95 -38.25 -26.72
CA ALA A 683 -37.51 -37.31 -25.74
C ALA A 683 -38.90 -37.73 -25.18
N ARG A 684 -39.43 -38.91 -25.57
CA ARG A 684 -40.68 -39.52 -25.08
C ARG A 684 -40.53 -40.40 -23.82
N TRP A 685 -39.46 -40.22 -23.02
CA TRP A 685 -39.19 -41.10 -21.88
C TRP A 685 -40.07 -40.74 -20.68
N GLN A 686 -40.83 -41.72 -20.18
CA GLN A 686 -41.75 -41.60 -19.04
C GLN A 686 -41.05 -41.61 -17.66
N ASP A 687 -39.72 -41.76 -17.59
CA ASP A 687 -39.00 -42.10 -16.35
C ASP A 687 -38.31 -40.92 -15.64
N PHE A 688 -38.41 -39.69 -16.16
CA PHE A 688 -37.87 -38.52 -15.46
C PHE A 688 -38.98 -37.78 -14.71
N GLY A 689 -38.94 -37.81 -13.38
CA GLY A 689 -40.00 -37.34 -12.48
C GLY A 689 -40.41 -35.85 -12.57
N SER A 690 -41.21 -35.41 -11.60
CA SER A 690 -42.03 -34.17 -11.59
C SER A 690 -41.34 -32.81 -11.84
N LEU A 691 -40.02 -32.76 -12.00
CA LEU A 691 -39.25 -31.54 -12.30
C LEU A 691 -39.25 -31.17 -13.79
N LEU A 692 -39.47 -32.14 -14.70
CA LEU A 692 -39.37 -31.89 -16.14
C LEU A 692 -40.66 -31.43 -16.83
N ALA A 693 -41.78 -31.37 -16.09
CA ALA A 693 -43.07 -30.86 -16.59
C ALA A 693 -43.04 -29.35 -16.97
N VAL A 694 -41.93 -28.66 -16.69
CA VAL A 694 -41.75 -27.22 -16.91
C VAL A 694 -40.90 -26.92 -18.18
N PHE A 695 -40.32 -27.95 -18.81
CA PHE A 695 -39.45 -27.79 -19.99
C PHE A 695 -40.18 -28.12 -21.30
N THR A 696 -39.85 -27.40 -22.36
CA THR A 696 -40.36 -27.69 -23.71
C THR A 696 -39.69 -28.92 -24.32
N THR A 697 -40.32 -29.53 -25.32
CA THR A 697 -39.76 -30.66 -26.08
C THR A 697 -38.37 -30.35 -26.66
N ASP A 698 -38.14 -29.09 -27.06
CA ASP A 698 -36.85 -28.63 -27.57
C ASP A 698 -35.79 -28.57 -26.46
N GLN A 699 -36.16 -28.12 -25.25
CA GLN A 699 -35.27 -28.09 -24.09
C GLN A 699 -34.93 -29.50 -23.60
N MET A 700 -35.88 -30.43 -23.65
CA MET A 700 -35.68 -31.85 -23.34
C MET A 700 -34.75 -32.53 -24.35
N THR A 701 -34.97 -32.25 -25.64
CA THR A 701 -34.09 -32.70 -26.72
C THR A 701 -32.68 -32.15 -26.52
N GLU A 702 -32.56 -30.89 -26.12
CA GLU A 702 -31.29 -30.26 -25.83
C GLU A 702 -30.55 -30.96 -24.68
N MET A 703 -31.21 -31.24 -23.56
CA MET A 703 -30.59 -31.97 -22.44
C MET A 703 -30.11 -33.38 -22.81
N ALA A 704 -30.87 -34.10 -23.64
CA ALA A 704 -30.47 -35.42 -24.15
C ALA A 704 -29.21 -35.32 -25.02
N ILE A 705 -29.14 -34.31 -25.90
CA ILE A 705 -27.97 -34.03 -26.74
C ILE A 705 -26.74 -33.71 -25.86
N ARG A 706 -26.90 -32.93 -24.79
CA ARG A 706 -25.80 -32.59 -23.86
C ARG A 706 -25.19 -33.84 -23.21
N SER A 707 -26.04 -34.77 -22.78
CA SER A 707 -25.61 -36.01 -22.12
C SER A 707 -24.92 -36.97 -23.08
N ALA A 708 -25.35 -36.99 -24.35
CA ALA A 708 -24.70 -37.76 -25.40
C ALA A 708 -23.32 -37.19 -25.82
N VAL A 709 -23.09 -35.89 -25.62
CA VAL A 709 -21.84 -35.21 -26.01
C VAL A 709 -20.72 -35.39 -24.97
N GLU A 710 -21.01 -35.46 -23.67
CA GLU A 710 -20.00 -35.61 -22.60
C GLU A 710 -19.00 -36.76 -22.81
N PRO A 711 -19.44 -38.02 -23.08
CA PRO A 711 -18.51 -39.14 -23.20
C PRO A 711 -17.64 -39.07 -24.46
N VAL A 712 -18.09 -38.38 -25.51
CA VAL A 712 -17.38 -38.29 -26.80
C VAL A 712 -16.64 -36.96 -26.99
N PHE A 713 -16.85 -35.96 -26.13
CA PHE A 713 -16.32 -34.61 -26.28
C PHE A 713 -14.81 -34.57 -26.52
N LYS A 714 -14.05 -35.29 -25.67
CA LYS A 714 -12.58 -35.34 -25.80
C LYS A 714 -12.15 -36.09 -27.05
N SER A 715 -12.86 -37.16 -27.42
CA SER A 715 -12.56 -37.91 -28.65
C SER A 715 -12.83 -37.07 -29.91
N LEU A 716 -13.92 -36.30 -29.93
CA LEU A 716 -14.29 -35.46 -31.08
C LEU A 716 -13.30 -34.33 -31.35
N LEU A 717 -12.68 -33.79 -30.30
CA LEU A 717 -11.72 -32.68 -30.39
C LEU A 717 -10.26 -33.13 -30.27
N SER A 718 -10.03 -34.45 -30.12
CA SER A 718 -8.68 -35.01 -30.08
C SER A 718 -7.97 -34.74 -31.42
N GLY A 719 -6.73 -34.23 -31.34
CA GLY A 719 -5.94 -33.83 -32.50
C GLY A 719 -6.13 -32.38 -32.97
N ASP A 720 -7.17 -31.67 -32.54
CA ASP A 720 -7.33 -30.23 -32.85
C ASP A 720 -6.75 -29.31 -31.76
N LEU A 721 -6.63 -29.83 -30.54
CA LEU A 721 -6.18 -29.12 -29.34
C LEU A 721 -5.16 -29.97 -28.57
N GLU A 722 -4.23 -29.30 -27.89
CA GLU A 722 -3.35 -29.94 -26.92
C GLU A 722 -4.15 -30.52 -25.74
N GLU A 723 -3.68 -31.63 -25.18
CA GLU A 723 -4.41 -32.38 -24.15
C GLU A 723 -4.75 -31.53 -22.91
N GLY A 724 -3.82 -30.67 -22.47
CA GLY A 724 -4.05 -29.74 -21.36
C GLY A 724 -5.19 -28.74 -21.65
N LEU A 725 -5.18 -28.14 -22.84
CA LEU A 725 -6.21 -27.19 -23.27
C LEU A 725 -7.56 -27.89 -23.50
N LEU A 726 -7.56 -29.11 -24.03
CA LEU A 726 -8.76 -29.92 -24.22
C LEU A 726 -9.43 -30.27 -22.89
N ASN A 727 -8.64 -30.61 -21.87
CA ASN A 727 -9.14 -30.88 -20.52
C ASN A 727 -9.74 -29.62 -19.88
N ALA A 728 -9.04 -28.48 -19.97
CA ALA A 728 -9.53 -27.19 -19.47
C ALA A 728 -10.80 -26.73 -20.21
N LEU A 729 -10.86 -26.93 -21.52
CA LEU A 729 -12.03 -26.61 -22.33
C LEU A 729 -13.22 -27.47 -21.95
N ALA A 730 -13.04 -28.79 -21.77
CA ALA A 730 -14.10 -29.68 -21.32
C ALA A 730 -14.64 -29.24 -19.95
N GLU A 731 -13.76 -28.84 -19.04
CA GLU A 731 -14.15 -28.34 -17.73
C GLU A 731 -14.99 -27.04 -17.83
N VAL A 732 -14.53 -26.03 -18.57
CA VAL A 732 -15.29 -24.80 -18.80
C VAL A 732 -16.61 -25.10 -19.50
N PHE A 733 -16.59 -25.99 -20.49
CA PHE A 733 -17.76 -26.34 -21.28
C PHE A 733 -18.83 -27.00 -20.40
N PHE A 734 -18.51 -28.09 -19.68
CA PHE A 734 -19.49 -28.82 -18.88
C PHE A 734 -19.73 -28.26 -17.47
N LYS A 735 -18.93 -27.30 -16.99
CA LYS A 735 -19.22 -26.60 -15.73
C LYS A 735 -19.93 -25.27 -15.94
N LEU A 736 -19.71 -24.56 -17.04
CA LEU A 736 -20.17 -23.17 -17.18
C LEU A 736 -21.09 -22.94 -18.37
N LEU A 737 -20.74 -23.50 -19.54
CA LEU A 737 -21.48 -23.25 -20.78
C LEU A 737 -22.63 -24.24 -20.97
N CYS A 738 -22.45 -25.47 -20.51
CA CYS A 738 -23.31 -26.61 -20.78
C CYS A 738 -23.32 -27.58 -19.58
N PRO A 739 -23.82 -27.15 -18.40
CA PRO A 739 -23.83 -28.00 -17.22
C PRO A 739 -24.75 -29.22 -17.36
N LEU A 740 -24.31 -30.35 -16.81
CA LEU A 740 -25.06 -31.62 -16.77
C LEU A 740 -25.59 -31.91 -15.36
N VAL A 741 -26.76 -32.56 -15.31
CA VAL A 741 -27.42 -32.98 -14.06
C VAL A 741 -26.57 -34.10 -13.43
N PRO A 742 -26.27 -34.07 -12.12
CA PRO A 742 -25.53 -35.14 -11.45
C PRO A 742 -26.16 -36.54 -11.63
N GLU A 743 -27.49 -36.61 -11.70
CA GLU A 743 -28.28 -37.83 -11.89
C GLU A 743 -28.13 -38.44 -13.30
N MET A 744 -27.64 -37.66 -14.28
CA MET A 744 -27.38 -38.12 -15.65
C MET A 744 -25.91 -38.52 -15.89
N ARG A 745 -25.05 -38.38 -14.86
CA ARG A 745 -23.63 -38.77 -14.91
C ARG A 745 -23.35 -40.17 -14.37
N ALA A 746 -24.33 -40.79 -13.71
CA ALA A 746 -24.31 -42.19 -13.28
C ALA A 746 -24.89 -43.07 -14.38
#